data_AF-A0A3M1CEM9-F1
#
_entry.id   AF-A0A3M1CEM9-F1
#
_cell.length_a   1.000
_cell.length_b   1.000
_cell.length_c   1.000
_cell.angle_alpha   90.00
_cell.angle_beta   90.00
_cell.angle_gamma   90.00
#
_symmetry.space_group_name_H-M   'P 1'
#
loop_
_entity.id
_entity.type
_entity.pdbx_description
1 polymer ?
#
loop_
_entity_poly.entity_id
_entity_poly.type
_entity_poly.pdbx_seq_one_letter_code
_entity_poly.pdbx_strand_id
1 'polypeptide(L)'
;FHGKDFVFDYDEFKVKMKTIDSIKIYVETGDLDEYGRKKFKLVQTKIEDASGELRIDAPKNKSGWGKAPSFPIFQSFKESYAYYDSKKIFKGVYNRNNFYFKIDPFTIDSLDNFRNERLRFDGTFSSAGIFPVFRETLTLQSDYSLGFIRQTPPEGYNTYTNIGNYKNEIRLSNRGLRGTGELNFSTAQVKSNDFIFFPDSTNGVAQTLDIKEQEVPFECPMAHGDTVQIHFVPKNKLLQARTLQKPIRAYKENIMFTGRMDITDKALTGNGKVEFEKIASITAMKMLFHKRKFFSDTCNFYLKALEEQGFAFSTNNMNAKIDFDNRVGEFVTNGSGSYVKFDKNQYIAYMDRFKWYMDDENIELGDEQHRINAEVENDLDIEGPEFISIHPKQDSLRFFAPAAKFNLKKYIIRCINVPFIKTADAKIFPDSGKVIIYKNAVMDTLKNANLLCNTVTKFHSIKKVTANIFSRRDYLASGEYMYVDENEKQYPIIFNTIRPDTAGETKATGKIEEKDNFKFNDFFTFAGTVKLSASNQFLRFEGGTKIEHPCTKIKKAYLKFEGDINPTDIQIPVPEDSKDMFGNPVVNAIMYAQDTTAVYSGFVSPKYRKNDKIIVSSFGYLTFHKEIGEYQISSKEKLTEFNLPGNYLSLNINTCEVYGEGKMDMALDMGQVKAQFAGNAKHITVNDSLTIHTMLLIDFFFDKGLLKMMAKDMEVYANTLSPTDFGNSSYPKYLAEYVGKEKADKIISDLNLYGNIKKFPDALEKTFFFNDVKFIYDAKSKSFISKGKLGLANILSYEIYRQIPGIIKIDKMKTGGDKLIIYLEPDPSTWYYFEYFKGVMKVISSNKEFNNTIKEMKSKNRKQDVDKGPSFQYAIGNETTVKLFKRKLEQMQQQEQESEQEKDKKDDE
;
A
#
# COMPACT_ATOMS: atom_id res chain seq x y z
N PHE A 1 36.85 -79.36 42.32
CA PHE A 1 36.13 -78.76 43.46
C PHE A 1 37.00 -77.68 44.10
N HIS A 2 36.42 -76.56 44.52
CA HIS A 2 37.11 -75.53 45.32
C HIS A 2 36.33 -75.32 46.62
N GLY A 3 37.02 -75.32 47.76
CA GLY A 3 36.40 -75.19 49.07
C GLY A 3 37.41 -75.38 50.20
N LYS A 4 36.89 -75.55 51.42
CA LYS A 4 37.66 -75.75 52.66
C LYS A 4 37.12 -76.93 53.47
N ASP A 5 37.91 -77.39 54.44
CA ASP A 5 37.57 -78.51 55.33
C ASP A 5 37.34 -79.84 54.58
N PHE A 6 38.21 -80.12 53.60
CA PHE A 6 38.19 -81.40 52.88
C PHE A 6 39.02 -82.42 53.64
N VAL A 7 38.38 -83.50 54.08
CA VAL A 7 39.01 -84.57 54.86
C VAL A 7 38.98 -85.85 54.05
N PHE A 8 40.15 -86.41 53.77
CA PHE A 8 40.26 -87.71 53.14
C PHE A 8 40.07 -88.82 54.18
N ASP A 9 39.15 -89.73 53.89
CA ASP A 9 38.84 -90.90 54.68
C ASP A 9 39.42 -92.13 53.96
N TYR A 10 40.54 -92.65 54.47
CA TYR A 10 41.26 -93.75 53.84
C TYR A 10 40.48 -95.07 53.91
N ASP A 11 39.69 -95.29 54.96
CA ASP A 11 38.97 -96.56 55.17
C ASP A 11 37.79 -96.68 54.23
N GLU A 12 37.02 -95.59 54.04
CA GLU A 12 35.90 -95.55 53.11
C GLU A 12 36.30 -95.11 51.69
N PHE A 13 37.59 -94.81 51.46
CA PHE A 13 38.17 -94.37 50.19
C PHE A 13 37.40 -93.19 49.55
N LYS A 14 37.11 -92.17 50.36
CA LYS A 14 36.33 -91.00 49.97
C LYS A 14 36.89 -89.70 50.54
N VAL A 15 36.54 -88.58 49.93
CA VAL A 15 36.82 -87.23 50.44
C VAL A 15 35.52 -86.63 50.97
N LYS A 16 35.44 -86.39 52.27
CA LYS A 16 34.36 -85.64 52.92
C LYS A 16 34.60 -84.15 52.67
N MET A 17 33.62 -83.45 52.09
CA MET A 17 33.73 -82.03 51.71
C MET A 17 32.65 -81.21 52.43
N LYS A 18 32.96 -80.71 53.62
CA LYS A 18 31.99 -79.97 54.45
C LYS A 18 31.56 -78.64 53.82
N THR A 19 32.50 -77.91 53.20
CA THR A 19 32.24 -76.59 52.60
C THR A 19 32.81 -76.51 51.18
N ILE A 20 31.95 -76.57 50.16
CA ILE A 20 32.34 -76.42 48.75
C ILE A 20 31.91 -75.03 48.29
N ASP A 21 32.89 -74.13 48.10
CA ASP A 21 32.64 -72.77 47.62
C ASP A 21 32.19 -72.78 46.14
N SER A 22 32.82 -73.59 45.30
CA SER A 22 32.38 -73.77 43.91
C SER A 22 32.75 -75.13 43.30
N ILE A 23 31.81 -75.66 42.53
CA ILE A 23 31.99 -76.80 41.65
C ILE A 23 32.15 -76.27 40.22
N LYS A 24 33.27 -76.63 39.59
CA LYS A 24 33.59 -76.33 38.20
C LYS A 24 33.56 -77.63 37.43
N ILE A 25 32.83 -77.64 36.33
CA ILE A 25 32.61 -78.82 35.50
C ILE A 25 33.29 -78.59 34.15
N TYR A 26 34.08 -79.55 33.68
CA TYR A 26 34.57 -79.58 32.31
C TYR A 26 33.72 -80.55 31.51
N VAL A 27 33.29 -80.13 30.34
CA VAL A 27 32.46 -80.93 29.43
C VAL A 27 33.20 -81.19 28.14
N GLU A 28 32.98 -82.36 27.54
CA GLU A 28 33.48 -82.66 26.21
C GLU A 28 32.82 -81.72 25.20
N THR A 29 33.62 -81.14 24.31
CA THR A 29 33.11 -80.43 23.14
C THR A 29 32.94 -81.42 21.99
N GLY A 30 32.11 -81.08 21.01
CA GLY A 30 32.00 -81.86 19.77
C GLY A 30 33.24 -81.78 18.87
N ASP A 31 34.25 -80.99 19.26
CA ASP A 31 35.45 -80.73 18.47
C ASP A 31 36.62 -81.61 18.92
N LEU A 32 37.44 -82.03 17.96
CA LEU A 32 38.72 -82.67 18.21
C LEU A 32 39.85 -81.63 18.22
N ASP A 33 40.90 -81.88 19.00
CA ASP A 33 42.16 -81.16 18.94
C ASP A 33 43.02 -81.59 17.75
N GLU A 34 44.15 -80.89 17.57
CA GLU A 34 45.11 -81.16 16.49
C GLU A 34 45.71 -82.58 16.55
N TYR A 35 45.48 -83.30 17.66
CA TYR A 35 45.94 -84.66 17.91
C TYR A 35 44.80 -85.69 17.89
N GLY A 36 43.59 -85.30 17.44
CA GLY A 36 42.44 -86.20 17.34
C GLY A 36 41.78 -86.55 18.70
N ARG A 37 42.11 -85.82 19.77
CA ARG A 37 41.51 -86.01 21.10
C ARG A 37 40.32 -85.08 21.27
N LYS A 38 39.31 -85.50 22.02
CA LYS A 38 38.16 -84.65 22.34
C LYS A 38 38.62 -83.42 23.13
N LYS A 39 38.26 -82.22 22.68
CA LYS A 39 38.52 -80.98 23.44
C LYS A 39 37.55 -80.88 24.60
N PHE A 40 38.03 -80.41 25.75
CA PHE A 40 37.20 -80.09 26.91
C PHE A 40 37.02 -78.58 27.05
N LYS A 41 35.84 -78.15 27.50
CA LYS A 41 35.54 -76.75 27.79
C LYS A 41 34.96 -76.61 29.18
N LEU A 42 35.41 -75.58 29.89
CA LEU A 42 34.90 -75.25 31.21
C LEU A 42 33.45 -74.73 31.08
N VAL A 43 32.53 -75.37 31.80
CA VAL A 43 31.17 -74.85 32.01
C VAL A 43 31.27 -73.52 32.73
N GLN A 44 30.67 -72.50 32.13
CA GLN A 44 30.83 -71.11 32.57
C GLN A 44 30.03 -70.79 33.84
N THR A 45 28.93 -71.52 34.08
CA THR A 45 28.14 -71.44 35.32
C THR A 45 28.77 -72.33 36.38
N LYS A 46 28.92 -71.80 37.60
CA LYS A 46 29.40 -72.56 38.75
C LYS A 46 28.21 -72.98 39.61
N ILE A 47 28.33 -74.13 40.26
CA ILE A 47 27.45 -74.51 41.37
C ILE A 47 28.16 -74.08 42.65
N GLU A 48 27.56 -73.21 43.43
CA GLU A 48 28.12 -72.58 44.62
C GLU A 48 27.39 -73.03 45.89
N ASP A 49 28.05 -72.87 47.04
CA ASP A 49 27.53 -73.17 48.38
C ASP A 49 27.09 -74.63 48.62
N ALA A 50 27.77 -75.60 48.02
CA ALA A 50 27.48 -77.02 48.19
C ALA A 50 28.18 -77.65 49.42
N SER A 51 27.73 -78.84 49.82
CA SER A 51 28.48 -79.75 50.70
C SER A 51 28.22 -81.18 50.26
N GLY A 52 29.17 -82.08 50.47
CA GLY A 52 29.03 -83.44 49.95
C GLY A 52 30.19 -84.35 50.28
N GLU A 53 30.22 -85.47 49.59
CA GLU A 53 31.37 -86.38 49.58
C GLU A 53 31.69 -86.82 48.15
N LEU A 54 32.98 -87.00 47.86
CA LEU A 54 33.48 -87.63 46.64
C LEU A 54 34.00 -89.02 47.00
N ARG A 55 33.29 -90.06 46.59
CA ARG A 55 33.75 -91.44 46.68
C ARG A 55 34.66 -91.71 45.50
N ILE A 56 35.95 -91.97 45.76
CA ILE A 56 36.96 -92.11 44.72
C ILE A 56 36.77 -93.44 43.98
N ASP A 57 36.61 -94.52 44.75
CA ASP A 57 36.31 -95.88 44.29
C ASP A 57 35.62 -96.65 45.43
N ALA A 58 35.30 -97.93 45.24
CA ALA A 58 34.81 -98.80 46.31
C ALA A 58 35.86 -98.92 47.43
N PRO A 59 35.47 -99.00 48.73
CA PRO A 59 36.41 -98.99 49.87
C PRO A 59 37.55 -100.03 49.81
N LYS A 60 37.32 -101.18 49.15
CA LYS A 60 38.30 -102.26 48.99
C LYS A 60 39.13 -102.17 47.68
N ASN A 61 38.82 -101.23 46.78
CA ASN A 61 39.45 -101.12 45.45
C ASN A 61 40.56 -100.05 45.40
N LYS A 62 41.37 -99.94 46.47
CA LYS A 62 42.37 -98.87 46.62
C LYS A 62 43.48 -98.91 45.55
N SER A 63 43.71 -100.06 44.92
CA SER A 63 44.69 -100.26 43.84
C SER A 63 44.10 -100.20 42.43
N GLY A 64 42.78 -99.96 42.28
CA GLY A 64 42.10 -99.87 40.98
C GLY A 64 42.02 -101.19 40.18
N TRP A 65 42.20 -102.35 40.82
CA TRP A 65 42.18 -103.66 40.15
C TRP A 65 40.75 -104.14 39.82
N GLY A 66 39.77 -103.79 40.65
CA GLY A 66 38.36 -104.11 40.43
C GLY A 66 37.67 -103.15 39.47
N LYS A 67 36.70 -103.63 38.69
CA LYS A 67 35.86 -102.79 37.83
C LYS A 67 34.73 -102.17 38.65
N ALA A 68 34.76 -100.86 38.86
CA ALA A 68 33.73 -100.11 39.57
C ALA A 68 33.21 -98.96 38.68
N PRO A 69 32.41 -99.25 37.64
CA PRO A 69 32.11 -98.31 36.55
C PRO A 69 31.28 -97.08 36.95
N SER A 70 30.69 -97.07 38.14
CA SER A 70 29.96 -95.93 38.68
C SER A 70 30.85 -94.95 39.47
N PHE A 71 32.08 -95.32 39.82
CA PHE A 71 33.01 -94.44 40.53
C PHE A 71 33.92 -93.69 39.55
N PRO A 72 34.36 -92.46 39.87
CA PRO A 72 34.09 -91.71 41.10
C PRO A 72 32.66 -91.15 41.19
N ILE A 73 32.08 -91.10 42.40
CA ILE A 73 30.72 -90.59 42.67
C ILE A 73 30.81 -89.35 43.55
N PHE A 74 30.20 -88.25 43.13
CA PHE A 74 29.96 -87.09 43.98
C PHE A 74 28.50 -87.05 44.45
N GLN A 75 28.30 -87.01 45.77
CA GLN A 75 26.98 -86.86 46.38
C GLN A 75 26.91 -85.53 47.15
N SER A 76 25.99 -84.65 46.76
CA SER A 76 25.67 -83.41 47.48
C SER A 76 24.65 -83.69 48.59
N PHE A 77 24.85 -83.10 49.77
CA PHE A 77 23.99 -83.31 50.95
C PHE A 77 23.03 -82.17 51.24
N LYS A 78 23.28 -80.97 50.70
CA LYS A 78 22.44 -79.80 50.90
C LYS A 78 22.14 -79.10 49.58
N GLU A 79 21.19 -78.18 49.64
CA GLU A 79 20.84 -77.29 48.54
C GLU A 79 22.05 -76.43 48.14
N SER A 80 22.20 -76.19 46.84
CA SER A 80 23.28 -75.38 46.26
C SER A 80 22.72 -74.40 45.25
N TYR A 81 23.55 -73.50 44.71
CA TYR A 81 23.05 -72.38 43.90
C TYR A 81 23.82 -72.21 42.59
N ALA A 82 23.10 -71.88 41.52
CA ALA A 82 23.67 -71.35 40.29
C ALA A 82 23.23 -69.89 40.11
N TYR A 83 24.22 -69.00 39.99
CA TYR A 83 24.03 -67.56 39.86
C TYR A 83 24.34 -67.06 38.44
N TYR A 84 23.67 -65.97 38.06
CA TYR A 84 23.76 -65.34 36.73
C TYR A 84 24.13 -63.84 36.83
N ASP A 85 24.80 -63.46 37.91
CA ASP A 85 25.14 -62.07 38.28
C ASP A 85 26.48 -61.58 37.70
N SER A 86 27.08 -62.37 36.81
CA SER A 86 28.34 -62.04 36.16
C SER A 86 28.25 -60.72 35.38
N LYS A 87 29.26 -59.85 35.53
CA LYS A 87 29.37 -58.60 34.75
C LYS A 87 29.36 -58.81 33.23
N LYS A 88 29.64 -60.03 32.75
CA LYS A 88 29.56 -60.38 31.32
C LYS A 88 28.11 -60.53 30.83
N ILE A 89 27.17 -60.81 31.75
CA ILE A 89 25.75 -60.98 31.47
C ILE A 89 25.06 -59.66 31.75
N PHE A 90 24.88 -58.84 30.71
CA PHE A 90 24.23 -57.54 30.81
C PHE A 90 24.73 -56.66 31.98
N LYS A 91 26.05 -56.62 32.20
CA LYS A 91 26.70 -55.84 33.27
C LYS A 91 26.27 -56.23 34.70
N GLY A 92 25.82 -57.47 34.92
CA GLY A 92 25.46 -57.99 36.24
C GLY A 92 24.07 -57.55 36.72
N VAL A 93 23.13 -57.33 35.80
CA VAL A 93 21.76 -56.88 36.09
C VAL A 93 20.95 -57.85 36.97
N TYR A 94 21.30 -59.14 36.95
CA TYR A 94 20.64 -60.18 37.73
C TYR A 94 21.27 -60.31 39.12
N ASN A 95 20.64 -59.74 40.15
CA ASN A 95 21.18 -59.78 41.52
C ASN A 95 21.03 -61.18 42.14
N ARG A 96 22.13 -61.75 42.64
CA ARG A 96 22.17 -63.08 43.27
C ARG A 96 21.17 -63.28 44.43
N ASN A 97 20.73 -62.21 45.10
CA ASN A 97 19.81 -62.29 46.23
C ASN A 97 18.37 -62.66 45.82
N ASN A 98 17.98 -62.39 44.57
CA ASN A 98 16.60 -62.59 44.10
C ASN A 98 16.50 -63.24 42.71
N PHE A 99 17.62 -63.32 41.97
CA PHE A 99 17.73 -64.00 40.69
C PHE A 99 18.76 -65.15 40.78
N TYR A 100 18.28 -66.37 40.91
CA TYR A 100 19.13 -67.56 41.07
C TYR A 100 18.35 -68.83 40.77
N PHE A 101 19.09 -69.91 40.53
CA PHE A 101 18.54 -71.25 40.53
C PHE A 101 19.02 -72.00 41.77
N LYS A 102 18.07 -72.45 42.59
CA LYS A 102 18.32 -73.24 43.80
C LYS A 102 18.27 -74.72 43.45
N ILE A 103 19.42 -75.38 43.51
CA ILE A 103 19.63 -76.77 43.12
C ILE A 103 19.39 -77.68 44.34
N ASP A 104 18.56 -78.70 44.17
CA ASP A 104 18.31 -79.72 45.19
C ASP A 104 19.57 -80.61 45.40
N PRO A 105 19.72 -81.29 46.55
CA PRO A 105 20.77 -82.28 46.72
C PRO A 105 20.79 -83.31 45.57
N PHE A 106 21.94 -83.47 44.92
CA PHE A 106 22.10 -84.28 43.72
C PHE A 106 23.27 -85.27 43.85
N THR A 107 23.26 -86.31 43.01
CA THR A 107 24.37 -87.28 42.91
C THR A 107 24.83 -87.36 41.45
N ILE A 108 26.13 -87.28 41.22
CA ILE A 108 26.76 -87.51 39.92
C ILE A 108 27.68 -88.71 40.06
N ASP A 109 27.40 -89.78 39.32
CA ASP A 109 28.27 -90.95 39.22
C ASP A 109 29.19 -90.87 37.99
N SER A 110 30.15 -91.79 37.91
CA SER A 110 31.00 -92.04 36.74
C SER A 110 31.78 -90.79 36.29
N LEU A 111 32.31 -89.99 37.23
CA LEU A 111 32.92 -88.68 36.96
C LEU A 111 34.14 -88.72 36.02
N ASP A 112 34.73 -89.88 35.80
CA ASP A 112 35.87 -90.13 34.90
C ASP A 112 35.46 -90.42 33.45
N ASN A 113 34.21 -90.83 33.21
CA ASN A 113 33.66 -91.15 31.88
C ASN A 113 32.21 -90.63 31.73
N PHE A 114 32.00 -89.41 32.19
CA PHE A 114 30.67 -88.80 32.26
C PHE A 114 30.25 -88.16 30.94
N ARG A 115 29.02 -88.42 30.49
CA ARG A 115 28.43 -87.81 29.27
C ARG A 115 27.68 -86.52 29.58
N ASN A 116 27.81 -85.50 28.72
CA ASN A 116 27.22 -84.18 28.92
C ASN A 116 25.70 -84.19 29.21
N GLU A 117 24.94 -85.14 28.63
CA GLU A 117 23.49 -85.24 28.80
C GLU A 117 23.08 -85.60 30.23
N ARG A 118 24.01 -86.11 31.04
CA ARG A 118 23.78 -86.42 32.46
C ARG A 118 23.90 -85.19 33.37
N LEU A 119 24.26 -84.00 32.87
CA LEU A 119 24.30 -82.76 33.67
C LEU A 119 22.89 -82.23 33.85
N ARG A 120 22.17 -82.83 34.80
CA ARG A 120 20.80 -82.49 35.13
C ARG A 120 20.70 -82.19 36.62
N PHE A 121 20.31 -80.97 36.95
CA PHE A 121 20.18 -80.52 38.33
C PHE A 121 18.76 -80.02 38.58
N ASP A 122 17.96 -80.84 39.26
CA ASP A 122 16.61 -80.46 39.64
C ASP A 122 16.63 -79.38 40.71
N GLY A 123 15.64 -78.47 40.66
CA GLY A 123 15.57 -77.40 41.64
C GLY A 123 14.47 -76.39 41.36
N THR A 124 14.64 -75.20 41.92
CA THR A 124 13.66 -74.11 41.88
C THR A 124 14.30 -72.83 41.34
N PHE A 125 13.65 -72.19 40.38
CA PHE A 125 14.12 -70.94 39.79
C PHE A 125 13.41 -69.71 40.38
N SER A 126 14.20 -68.74 40.84
CA SER A 126 13.74 -67.41 41.25
C SER A 126 14.24 -66.38 40.25
N SER A 127 13.32 -65.58 39.69
CA SER A 127 13.59 -64.66 38.58
C SER A 127 13.42 -63.18 38.94
N ALA A 128 13.67 -62.82 40.21
CA ALA A 128 13.50 -61.46 40.72
C ALA A 128 12.10 -60.85 40.46
N GLY A 129 11.05 -61.69 40.47
CA GLY A 129 9.66 -61.28 40.25
C GLY A 129 9.25 -61.17 38.78
N ILE A 130 10.14 -61.46 37.82
CA ILE A 130 9.81 -61.48 36.38
C ILE A 130 8.75 -62.55 36.10
N PHE A 131 8.97 -63.78 36.57
CA PHE A 131 8.04 -64.90 36.52
C PHE A 131 7.76 -65.42 37.94
N PRO A 132 6.64 -66.13 38.17
CA PRO A 132 6.41 -66.85 39.43
C PRO A 132 7.54 -67.84 39.68
N VAL A 133 7.82 -68.15 40.95
CA VAL A 133 8.79 -69.18 41.30
C VAL A 133 8.26 -70.54 40.81
N PHE A 134 9.09 -71.30 40.08
CA PHE A 134 8.72 -72.61 39.54
C PHE A 134 9.88 -73.60 39.65
N ARG A 135 9.53 -74.90 39.66
CA ARG A 135 10.50 -76.00 39.60
C ARG A 135 10.89 -76.27 38.15
N GLU A 136 12.16 -76.61 37.95
CA GLU A 136 12.72 -76.92 36.64
C GLU A 136 14.00 -77.76 36.81
N THR A 137 14.56 -78.27 35.71
CA THR A 137 15.86 -78.95 35.70
C THR A 137 16.92 -78.11 34.96
N LEU A 138 18.01 -77.73 35.64
CA LEU A 138 19.15 -77.12 34.95
C LEU A 138 19.90 -78.17 34.12
N THR A 139 20.21 -77.79 32.89
CA THR A 139 20.93 -78.59 31.90
C THR A 139 22.01 -77.76 31.20
N LEU A 140 22.96 -78.43 30.57
CA LEU A 140 24.00 -77.77 29.77
C LEU A 140 23.40 -77.11 28.52
N GLN A 141 23.64 -75.81 28.35
CA GLN A 141 23.18 -75.02 27.22
C GLN A 141 24.25 -74.91 26.12
N SER A 142 23.86 -74.45 24.92
CA SER A 142 24.74 -74.32 23.75
C SER A 142 25.90 -73.32 23.93
N ASP A 143 25.80 -72.39 24.89
CA ASP A 143 26.86 -71.46 25.27
C ASP A 143 27.77 -72.00 26.39
N TYR A 144 27.65 -73.29 26.72
CA TYR A 144 28.35 -73.96 27.81
C TYR A 144 28.06 -73.36 29.19
N SER A 145 26.88 -72.78 29.38
CA SER A 145 26.33 -72.42 30.70
C SER A 145 25.38 -73.50 31.21
N LEU A 146 25.12 -73.54 32.52
CA LEU A 146 23.98 -74.26 33.06
C LEU A 146 22.76 -73.35 32.99
N GLY A 147 21.64 -73.88 32.51
CA GLY A 147 20.43 -73.12 32.23
C GLY A 147 19.25 -74.06 31.96
N PHE A 148 18.15 -73.54 31.43
CA PHE A 148 17.00 -74.37 31.06
C PHE A 148 16.27 -73.79 29.85
N ILE A 149 15.48 -74.64 29.19
CA ILE A 149 14.49 -74.25 28.18
C ILE A 149 13.17 -74.92 28.58
N ARG A 150 12.11 -74.13 28.72
CA ARG A 150 10.80 -74.63 29.14
C ARG A 150 9.66 -73.93 28.42
N GLN A 151 8.52 -74.62 28.34
CA GLN A 151 7.28 -74.03 27.89
C GLN A 151 6.46 -73.51 29.07
N THR A 152 5.78 -72.39 28.89
CA THR A 152 4.76 -71.92 29.84
C THR A 152 3.54 -72.83 29.81
N PRO A 153 2.72 -72.84 30.86
CA PRO A 153 1.36 -73.37 30.80
C PRO A 153 0.52 -72.71 29.67
N PRO A 154 -0.59 -73.33 29.22
CA PRO A 154 -1.47 -72.76 28.18
C PRO A 154 -2.00 -71.35 28.52
N GLU A 155 -2.25 -71.07 29.79
CA GLU A 155 -2.67 -69.77 30.32
C GLU A 155 -1.52 -68.75 30.42
N GLY A 156 -0.27 -69.19 30.27
CA GLY A 156 0.93 -68.37 30.41
C GLY A 156 1.36 -68.12 31.86
N TYR A 157 2.43 -67.38 32.02
CA TYR A 157 2.85 -66.85 33.32
C TYR A 157 2.49 -65.39 33.45
N ASN A 158 1.91 -65.04 34.59
CA ASN A 158 1.81 -63.65 35.01
C ASN A 158 3.22 -63.12 35.26
N THR A 159 3.59 -62.06 34.55
CA THR A 159 4.91 -61.46 34.61
C THR A 159 4.91 -60.19 35.46
N TYR A 160 6.04 -59.95 36.13
CA TYR A 160 6.27 -58.74 36.93
C TYR A 160 5.15 -58.47 37.94
N THR A 161 4.83 -59.47 38.77
CA THR A 161 3.78 -59.34 39.81
C THR A 161 2.41 -58.99 39.22
N ASN A 162 1.94 -59.79 38.25
CA ASN A 162 0.63 -59.65 37.58
C ASN A 162 0.45 -58.37 36.75
N ILE A 163 1.53 -57.74 36.28
CA ILE A 163 1.43 -56.55 35.41
C ILE A 163 1.23 -56.96 33.94
N GLY A 164 1.89 -58.02 33.49
CA GLY A 164 1.72 -58.58 32.14
C GLY A 164 1.49 -60.09 32.17
N ASN A 165 1.27 -60.70 31.01
CA ASN A 165 1.19 -62.15 30.86
C ASN A 165 2.09 -62.61 29.70
N TYR A 166 2.92 -63.62 29.93
CA TYR A 166 3.84 -64.15 28.92
C TYR A 166 3.55 -65.62 28.63
N LYS A 167 3.57 -66.00 27.36
CA LYS A 167 3.31 -67.36 26.89
C LYS A 167 4.43 -67.88 26.00
N ASN A 168 4.56 -69.20 25.93
CA ASN A 168 5.47 -70.00 25.07
C ASN A 168 6.84 -70.28 25.74
N GLU A 169 7.96 -70.08 25.05
CA GLU A 169 9.26 -70.58 25.49
C GLU A 169 9.99 -69.61 26.42
N ILE A 170 10.46 -70.07 27.58
CA ILE A 170 11.40 -69.36 28.46
C ILE A 170 12.73 -70.10 28.43
N ARG A 171 13.82 -69.37 28.22
CA ARG A 171 15.18 -69.91 28.21
C ARG A 171 16.14 -69.09 29.08
N LEU A 172 16.97 -69.79 29.85
CA LEU A 172 17.99 -69.20 30.70
C LEU A 172 19.35 -69.77 30.32
N SER A 173 20.35 -68.88 30.19
CA SER A 173 21.75 -69.22 29.92
C SER A 173 22.63 -68.02 30.31
N ASN A 174 23.93 -68.05 30.00
CA ASN A 174 24.79 -66.86 30.13
C ASN A 174 24.49 -65.77 29.10
N ARG A 175 23.54 -66.00 28.17
CA ARG A 175 22.93 -64.94 27.34
C ARG A 175 21.79 -64.20 28.07
N GLY A 176 21.53 -64.53 29.33
CA GLY A 176 20.48 -63.99 30.18
C GLY A 176 19.14 -64.73 30.07
N LEU A 177 18.12 -64.20 30.73
CA LEU A 177 16.76 -64.71 30.68
C LEU A 177 16.05 -64.19 29.42
N ARG A 178 15.67 -65.11 28.54
CA ARG A 178 15.08 -64.79 27.24
C ARG A 178 13.83 -65.62 26.99
N GLY A 179 13.07 -65.23 25.97
CA GLY A 179 11.94 -66.04 25.54
C GLY A 179 11.51 -65.77 24.10
N THR A 180 10.94 -66.81 23.48
CA THR A 180 10.30 -66.76 22.16
C THR A 180 8.81 -66.99 22.36
N GLY A 181 7.98 -65.97 22.14
CA GLY A 181 6.58 -66.09 22.48
C GLY A 181 5.77 -64.81 22.38
N GLU A 182 4.75 -64.72 23.25
CA GLU A 182 3.77 -63.64 23.27
C GLU A 182 3.76 -62.97 24.65
N LEU A 183 3.89 -61.64 24.67
CA LEU A 183 3.74 -60.79 25.84
C LEU A 183 2.45 -59.95 25.70
N ASN A 184 1.55 -60.11 26.65
CA ASN A 184 0.30 -59.36 26.76
C ASN A 184 0.40 -58.32 27.87
N PHE A 185 0.02 -57.08 27.56
CA PHE A 185 -0.08 -55.97 28.52
C PHE A 185 -1.17 -54.98 28.08
N SER A 186 -2.11 -54.66 28.97
CA SER A 186 -3.25 -53.77 28.64
C SER A 186 -3.96 -54.27 27.37
N THR A 187 -4.14 -53.43 26.35
CA THR A 187 -4.69 -53.81 25.03
C THR A 187 -3.68 -54.38 24.05
N ALA A 188 -2.39 -54.39 24.39
CA ALA A 188 -1.32 -54.81 23.50
C ALA A 188 -0.99 -56.30 23.63
N GLN A 189 -0.94 -56.98 22.49
CA GLN A 189 -0.42 -58.32 22.31
C GLN A 189 0.84 -58.23 21.43
N VAL A 190 1.99 -58.63 21.99
CA VAL A 190 3.30 -58.49 21.36
C VAL A 190 3.90 -59.87 21.12
N LYS A 191 4.24 -60.21 19.88
CA LYS A 191 4.93 -61.47 19.55
C LYS A 191 6.38 -61.20 19.15
N SER A 192 7.31 -61.84 19.84
CA SER A 192 8.75 -61.74 19.55
C SER A 192 9.43 -63.10 19.60
N ASN A 193 10.33 -63.33 18.66
CA ASN A 193 11.27 -64.45 18.67
C ASN A 193 12.39 -64.31 19.70
N ASP A 194 12.61 -63.12 20.27
CA ASP A 194 13.69 -62.89 21.23
C ASP A 194 13.36 -61.72 22.17
N PHE A 195 12.53 -62.00 23.18
CA PHE A 195 12.43 -61.14 24.35
C PHE A 195 13.63 -61.34 25.27
N ILE A 196 14.13 -60.25 25.84
CA ILE A 196 15.14 -60.23 26.89
C ILE A 196 14.48 -59.67 28.14
N PHE A 197 14.45 -60.47 29.19
CA PHE A 197 13.83 -60.11 30.46
C PHE A 197 14.88 -59.62 31.45
N PHE A 198 14.64 -58.44 32.01
CA PHE A 198 15.37 -57.83 33.10
C PHE A 198 14.46 -57.67 34.30
N PRO A 199 14.98 -57.60 35.54
CA PRO A 199 14.14 -57.40 36.72
C PRO A 199 13.23 -56.16 36.65
N ASP A 200 13.63 -55.14 35.90
CA ASP A 200 12.92 -53.86 35.76
C ASP A 200 12.24 -53.64 34.40
N SER A 201 12.51 -54.49 33.40
CA SER A 201 12.06 -54.24 32.03
C SER A 201 12.14 -55.47 31.11
N THR A 202 11.32 -55.49 30.05
CA THR A 202 11.46 -56.45 28.93
C THR A 202 11.77 -55.71 27.65
N ASN A 203 12.79 -56.16 26.92
CA ASN A 203 13.22 -55.59 25.65
C ASN A 203 13.12 -56.61 24.52
N GLY A 204 12.88 -56.16 23.29
CA GLY A 204 12.91 -57.04 22.12
C GLY A 204 12.53 -56.33 20.83
N VAL A 205 12.67 -57.04 19.71
CA VAL A 205 12.08 -56.66 18.42
C VAL A 205 10.91 -57.60 18.17
N ALA A 206 9.70 -57.05 18.13
CA ALA A 206 8.49 -57.81 17.90
C ALA A 206 8.20 -57.93 16.41
N GLN A 207 7.86 -59.14 15.96
CA GLN A 207 7.36 -59.41 14.61
C GLN A 207 5.88 -59.06 14.48
N THR A 208 5.15 -58.99 15.59
CA THR A 208 3.80 -58.41 15.59
C THR A 208 3.55 -57.63 16.87
N LEU A 209 2.89 -56.49 16.73
CA LEU A 209 2.23 -55.76 17.79
C LEU A 209 0.78 -55.57 17.37
N ASP A 210 -0.14 -56.10 18.17
CA ASP A 210 -1.57 -55.93 17.99
C ASP A 210 -2.15 -55.19 19.19
N ILE A 211 -2.70 -53.99 18.97
CA ILE A 211 -3.46 -53.24 19.96
C ILE A 211 -4.94 -53.46 19.66
N LYS A 212 -5.66 -54.05 20.62
CA LYS A 212 -7.11 -54.25 20.52
C LYS A 212 -7.85 -52.94 20.76
N GLU A 213 -8.86 -52.69 19.94
CA GLU A 213 -9.80 -51.58 20.15
C GLU A 213 -10.55 -51.77 21.48
N GLN A 214 -10.70 -50.70 22.27
CA GLN A 214 -11.48 -50.72 23.50
C GLN A 214 -12.05 -49.33 23.85
N GLU A 215 -13.04 -49.29 24.73
CA GLU A 215 -13.62 -48.05 25.30
C GLU A 215 -13.38 -47.91 26.81
N VAL A 216 -13.42 -49.03 27.54
CA VAL A 216 -13.24 -49.10 29.00
C VAL A 216 -12.05 -50.03 29.30
N PRO A 217 -11.13 -49.70 30.22
CA PRO A 217 -11.12 -48.55 31.12
C PRO A 217 -10.65 -47.23 30.49
N PHE A 218 -10.13 -47.26 29.26
CA PHE A 218 -9.79 -46.06 28.49
C PHE A 218 -10.03 -46.31 27.00
N GLU A 219 -10.24 -45.25 26.24
CA GLU A 219 -10.50 -45.35 24.80
C GLU A 219 -9.20 -45.53 24.01
N CYS A 220 -9.14 -46.52 23.12
CA CYS A 220 -8.04 -46.62 22.15
C CYS A 220 -8.48 -47.32 20.85
N PRO A 221 -7.85 -46.97 19.71
CA PRO A 221 -8.13 -47.60 18.43
C PRO A 221 -7.48 -48.98 18.32
N MET A 222 -7.89 -49.74 17.31
CA MET A 222 -7.08 -50.86 16.83
C MET A 222 -5.78 -50.36 16.20
N ALA A 223 -4.67 -51.06 16.43
CA ALA A 223 -3.42 -50.81 15.74
C ALA A 223 -2.60 -52.10 15.53
N HIS A 224 -1.87 -52.17 14.41
CA HIS A 224 -1.06 -53.32 14.02
C HIS A 224 0.32 -52.88 13.52
N GLY A 225 1.39 -53.50 14.04
CA GLY A 225 2.77 -53.28 13.58
C GLY A 225 3.51 -54.59 13.29
N ASP A 226 4.13 -54.70 12.11
CA ASP A 226 4.86 -55.90 11.68
C ASP A 226 6.31 -55.99 12.24
N THR A 227 6.94 -54.86 12.57
CA THR A 227 8.34 -54.84 13.02
C THR A 227 8.60 -53.62 13.89
N VAL A 228 8.48 -53.80 15.20
CA VAL A 228 8.60 -52.72 16.18
C VAL A 228 9.59 -53.08 17.27
N GLN A 229 10.37 -52.09 17.69
CA GLN A 229 11.19 -52.20 18.89
C GLN A 229 10.28 -52.02 20.11
N ILE A 230 10.38 -52.93 21.06
CA ILE A 230 9.58 -52.95 22.28
C ILE A 230 10.47 -52.69 23.49
N HIS A 231 10.00 -51.80 24.36
CA HIS A 231 10.54 -51.57 25.69
C HIS A 231 9.39 -51.56 26.70
N PHE A 232 9.27 -52.61 27.48
CA PHE A 232 8.26 -52.74 28.53
C PHE A 232 8.88 -52.38 29.88
N VAL A 233 8.27 -51.44 30.60
CA VAL A 233 8.67 -50.98 31.94
C VAL A 233 7.51 -51.26 32.91
N PRO A 234 7.48 -52.46 33.52
CA PRO A 234 6.38 -52.90 34.37
C PRO A 234 6.09 -51.97 35.54
N LYS A 235 7.13 -51.47 36.23
CA LYS A 235 6.99 -50.55 37.37
C LYS A 235 6.17 -49.29 37.03
N ASN A 236 6.29 -48.83 35.78
CA ASN A 236 5.58 -47.66 35.28
C ASN A 236 4.30 -48.04 34.52
N LYS A 237 3.98 -49.34 34.41
CA LYS A 237 2.90 -49.88 33.57
C LYS A 237 2.93 -49.28 32.16
N LEU A 238 4.12 -49.28 31.56
CA LEU A 238 4.36 -48.65 30.27
C LEU A 238 4.96 -49.66 29.29
N LEU A 239 4.29 -49.87 28.17
CA LEU A 239 4.85 -50.58 27.01
C LEU A 239 5.09 -49.57 25.90
N GLN A 240 6.35 -49.39 25.52
CA GLN A 240 6.72 -48.54 24.40
C GLN A 240 6.94 -49.37 23.15
N ALA A 241 6.34 -48.96 22.04
CA ALA A 241 6.52 -49.54 20.74
C ALA A 241 7.02 -48.50 19.75
N ARG A 242 8.24 -48.67 19.25
CA ARG A 242 8.86 -47.77 18.26
C ARG A 242 8.94 -48.44 16.89
N THR A 243 8.49 -47.74 15.86
CA THR A 243 8.60 -48.19 14.47
C THR A 243 10.07 -48.27 14.04
N LEU A 244 10.46 -49.36 13.38
CA LEU A 244 11.82 -49.54 12.84
C LEU A 244 11.87 -49.33 11.32
N GLN A 245 11.08 -50.10 10.57
CA GLN A 245 11.07 -50.06 9.10
C GLN A 245 9.70 -49.71 8.53
N LYS A 246 8.65 -50.38 9.02
CA LYS A 246 7.27 -50.19 8.57
C LYS A 246 6.48 -49.35 9.58
N PRO A 247 5.59 -48.46 9.13
CA PRO A 247 4.66 -47.76 10.00
C PRO A 247 3.69 -48.72 10.68
N ILE A 248 3.19 -48.33 11.86
CA ILE A 248 2.06 -48.98 12.52
C ILE A 248 0.78 -48.55 11.81
N ARG A 249 -0.05 -49.52 11.41
CA ARG A 249 -1.38 -49.26 10.85
C ARG A 249 -2.36 -49.08 12.01
N ALA A 250 -3.10 -47.99 12.04
CA ALA A 250 -4.11 -47.74 13.06
C ALA A 250 -5.47 -47.40 12.45
N TYR A 251 -6.54 -47.59 13.23
CA TYR A 251 -7.93 -47.37 12.83
C TYR A 251 -8.37 -48.25 11.64
N LYS A 252 -9.67 -48.22 11.30
CA LYS A 252 -10.22 -48.97 10.14
C LYS A 252 -9.80 -48.35 8.81
N GLU A 253 -9.52 -47.07 8.84
CA GLU A 253 -9.07 -46.21 7.74
C GLU A 253 -7.62 -46.47 7.33
N ASN A 254 -6.90 -47.38 8.00
CA ASN A 254 -5.50 -47.72 7.74
C ASN A 254 -4.56 -46.50 7.75
N ILE A 255 -4.69 -45.62 8.75
CA ILE A 255 -3.73 -44.52 8.91
C ILE A 255 -2.36 -45.09 9.26
N MET A 256 -1.31 -44.46 8.73
CA MET A 256 0.06 -44.93 8.92
C MET A 256 0.76 -44.08 9.98
N PHE A 257 1.14 -44.68 11.10
CA PHE A 257 1.88 -44.02 12.19
C PHE A 257 3.36 -44.43 12.17
N THR A 258 4.25 -43.45 12.09
CA THR A 258 5.70 -43.63 12.24
C THR A 258 6.19 -42.86 13.45
N GLY A 259 6.80 -43.55 14.43
CA GLY A 259 7.18 -42.94 15.70
C GLY A 259 7.22 -43.93 16.85
N ARG A 260 6.97 -43.45 18.07
CA ARG A 260 6.80 -44.28 19.27
C ARG A 260 5.37 -44.17 19.79
N MET A 261 4.71 -45.30 20.00
CA MET A 261 3.49 -45.41 20.78
C MET A 261 3.82 -45.82 22.22
N ASP A 262 3.20 -45.16 23.18
CA ASP A 262 3.32 -45.41 24.61
C ASP A 262 1.96 -45.94 25.10
N ILE A 263 1.89 -47.25 25.37
CA ILE A 263 0.70 -47.98 25.84
C ILE A 263 0.74 -48.06 27.36
N THR A 264 -0.33 -47.64 28.02
CA THR A 264 -0.50 -47.73 29.49
C THR A 264 -1.81 -48.44 29.86
N ASP A 265 -2.13 -48.52 31.15
CA ASP A 265 -3.44 -48.94 31.64
C ASP A 265 -4.50 -47.83 31.62
N LYS A 266 -4.16 -46.62 31.14
CA LYS A 266 -5.03 -45.43 31.15
C LYS A 266 -5.18 -44.70 29.82
N ALA A 267 -4.26 -44.90 28.88
CA ALA A 267 -4.27 -44.20 27.58
C ALA A 267 -3.33 -44.87 26.58
N LEU A 268 -3.63 -44.67 25.29
CA LEU A 268 -2.69 -44.83 24.18
C LEU A 268 -2.21 -43.45 23.73
N THR A 269 -0.91 -43.20 23.85
CA THR A 269 -0.29 -41.96 23.38
C THR A 269 0.82 -42.24 22.40
N GLY A 270 1.28 -41.23 21.67
CA GLY A 270 2.46 -41.38 20.83
C GLY A 270 3.10 -40.08 20.41
N ASN A 271 4.30 -40.20 19.87
CA ASN A 271 5.05 -39.11 19.26
C ASN A 271 5.57 -39.53 17.88
N GLY A 272 5.42 -38.66 16.89
CA GLY A 272 5.84 -38.95 15.53
C GLY A 272 4.90 -38.37 14.48
N LYS A 273 4.74 -39.12 13.39
CA LYS A 273 4.04 -38.71 12.18
C LYS A 273 2.88 -39.66 11.88
N VAL A 274 1.70 -39.10 11.65
CA VAL A 274 0.51 -39.78 11.13
C VAL A 274 0.36 -39.40 9.66
N GLU A 275 0.18 -40.37 8.77
CA GLU A 275 -0.08 -40.17 7.35
C GLU A 275 -1.46 -40.69 6.94
N PHE A 276 -2.19 -39.87 6.19
CA PHE A 276 -3.52 -40.16 5.65
C PHE A 276 -3.42 -40.37 4.15
N GLU A 277 -3.63 -41.61 3.68
CA GLU A 277 -3.73 -41.99 2.25
C GLU A 277 -2.63 -41.38 1.34
N LYS A 278 -1.44 -41.13 1.90
CA LYS A 278 -0.28 -40.44 1.29
C LYS A 278 -0.52 -38.98 0.86
N ILE A 279 -1.71 -38.39 1.05
CA ILE A 279 -2.04 -37.01 0.67
C ILE A 279 -1.77 -36.01 1.80
N ALA A 280 -2.01 -36.39 3.06
CA ALA A 280 -1.85 -35.52 4.21
C ALA A 280 -1.00 -36.17 5.30
N SER A 281 -0.37 -35.35 6.14
CA SER A 281 0.33 -35.83 7.32
C SER A 281 0.30 -34.85 8.48
N ILE A 282 0.28 -35.38 9.69
CA ILE A 282 0.39 -34.64 10.94
C ILE A 282 1.66 -35.09 11.64
N THR A 283 2.51 -34.15 12.04
CA THR A 283 3.68 -34.42 12.89
C THR A 283 3.49 -33.76 14.24
N ALA A 284 3.62 -34.53 15.32
CA ALA A 284 3.47 -34.02 16.68
C ALA A 284 4.36 -34.77 17.69
N MET A 285 4.75 -34.06 18.75
CA MET A 285 5.48 -34.65 19.88
C MET A 285 4.56 -35.37 20.87
N LYS A 286 3.26 -35.05 20.85
CA LYS A 286 2.26 -35.65 21.73
C LYS A 286 0.95 -35.82 20.98
N MET A 287 0.52 -37.07 20.87
CA MET A 287 -0.76 -37.49 20.32
C MET A 287 -1.48 -38.35 21.34
N LEU A 288 -2.78 -38.10 21.52
CA LEU A 288 -3.68 -38.94 22.32
C LEU A 288 -4.63 -39.66 21.38
N PHE A 289 -4.53 -41.00 21.33
CA PHE A 289 -5.30 -41.84 20.41
C PHE A 289 -6.54 -42.39 21.11
N HIS A 290 -7.71 -42.02 20.61
CA HIS A 290 -9.02 -42.54 20.98
C HIS A 290 -9.53 -43.47 19.88
N LYS A 291 -10.64 -44.19 20.10
CA LYS A 291 -11.15 -45.25 19.22
C LYS A 291 -11.48 -44.73 17.83
N ARG A 292 -12.11 -43.55 17.73
CA ARG A 292 -12.49 -42.90 16.46
C ARG A 292 -11.91 -41.50 16.28
N LYS A 293 -11.05 -41.06 17.20
CA LYS A 293 -10.46 -39.71 17.18
C LYS A 293 -9.01 -39.74 17.60
N PHE A 294 -8.25 -38.71 17.25
CA PHE A 294 -7.03 -38.41 17.98
C PHE A 294 -6.84 -36.90 18.14
N PHE A 295 -6.09 -36.55 19.17
CA PHE A 295 -5.86 -35.16 19.58
C PHE A 295 -4.37 -34.87 19.66
N SER A 296 -4.00 -33.63 19.37
CA SER A 296 -2.66 -33.11 19.63
C SER A 296 -2.75 -31.66 20.09
N ASP A 297 -2.03 -31.32 21.16
CA ASP A 297 -1.91 -29.96 21.65
C ASP A 297 -1.01 -29.11 20.74
N THR A 298 0.01 -29.71 20.13
CA THR A 298 0.95 -29.03 19.24
C THR A 298 1.38 -29.94 18.11
N CYS A 299 0.97 -29.59 16.90
CA CYS A 299 1.30 -30.31 15.69
C CYS A 299 1.53 -29.39 14.48
N ASN A 300 2.15 -29.96 13.45
CA ASN A 300 2.22 -29.37 12.13
C ASN A 300 1.43 -30.26 11.16
N PHE A 301 0.54 -29.65 10.40
CA PHE A 301 -0.23 -30.30 9.35
C PHE A 301 0.37 -30.00 7.99
N TYR A 302 0.47 -31.02 7.14
CA TYR A 302 1.00 -30.91 5.79
C TYR A 302 0.09 -31.63 4.82
N LEU A 303 -0.26 -30.95 3.73
CA LEU A 303 -1.06 -31.51 2.65
C LEU A 303 -0.27 -31.40 1.33
N LYS A 304 -0.03 -32.53 0.69
CA LYS A 304 0.73 -32.60 -0.57
C LYS A 304 -0.07 -32.03 -1.73
N ALA A 305 0.64 -31.48 -2.70
CA ALA A 305 0.03 -31.14 -3.97
C ALA A 305 -0.36 -32.42 -4.74
N LEU A 306 -1.55 -32.45 -5.34
CA LEU A 306 -2.10 -33.65 -6.00
C LEU A 306 -1.35 -34.02 -7.30
N GLU A 307 -0.91 -33.00 -8.05
CA GLU A 307 -0.34 -33.15 -9.40
C GLU A 307 1.06 -32.53 -9.51
N GLU A 308 1.62 -32.00 -8.42
CA GLU A 308 2.89 -31.29 -8.41
C GLU A 308 3.78 -31.73 -7.25
N GLN A 309 5.08 -31.46 -7.35
CA GLN A 309 5.99 -31.64 -6.21
C GLN A 309 5.75 -30.59 -5.12
N GLY A 310 5.95 -30.98 -3.87
CA GLY A 310 5.85 -30.11 -2.69
C GLY A 310 4.49 -30.17 -1.99
N PHE A 311 4.25 -29.22 -1.09
CA PHE A 311 2.99 -29.08 -0.38
C PHE A 311 2.06 -28.10 -1.12
N ALA A 312 0.76 -28.28 -0.94
CA ALA A 312 -0.26 -27.30 -1.30
C ALA A 312 -0.56 -26.39 -0.11
N PHE A 313 -0.57 -26.99 1.08
CA PHE A 313 -0.99 -26.37 2.33
C PHE A 313 -0.14 -26.92 3.47
N SER A 314 0.38 -26.03 4.32
CA SER A 314 1.16 -26.42 5.50
C SER A 314 0.91 -25.48 6.66
N THR A 315 1.08 -25.98 7.88
CA THR A 315 0.88 -25.21 9.11
C THR A 315 2.03 -25.40 10.07
N ASN A 316 2.18 -24.44 11.00
CA ASN A 316 3.03 -24.60 12.16
C ASN A 316 2.23 -24.40 13.45
N ASN A 317 2.56 -25.17 14.48
CA ASN A 317 2.12 -24.92 15.85
C ASN A 317 0.58 -24.83 16.02
N MET A 318 -0.13 -25.89 15.63
CA MET A 318 -1.59 -25.97 15.74
C MET A 318 -2.01 -27.01 16.79
N ASN A 319 -3.08 -26.73 17.52
CA ASN A 319 -3.88 -27.74 18.20
C ASN A 319 -4.73 -28.47 17.16
N ALA A 320 -4.80 -29.80 17.22
CA ALA A 320 -5.54 -30.62 16.27
C ALA A 320 -6.49 -31.59 16.96
N LYS A 321 -7.67 -31.72 16.36
CA LYS A 321 -8.67 -32.76 16.65
C LYS A 321 -9.06 -33.42 15.34
N ILE A 322 -8.75 -34.71 15.22
CA ILE A 322 -9.09 -35.51 14.05
C ILE A 322 -10.23 -36.44 14.41
N ASP A 323 -11.31 -36.40 13.61
CA ASP A 323 -12.52 -37.18 13.79
C ASP A 323 -12.77 -38.05 12.55
N PHE A 324 -12.65 -39.37 12.71
CA PHE A 324 -12.82 -40.33 11.60
C PHE A 324 -14.28 -40.65 11.30
N ASP A 325 -15.21 -40.36 12.21
CA ASP A 325 -16.64 -40.58 11.97
C ASP A 325 -17.22 -39.46 11.09
N ASN A 326 -16.84 -38.21 11.39
CA ASN A 326 -17.20 -37.06 10.55
C ASN A 326 -16.25 -36.86 9.37
N ARG A 327 -15.09 -37.51 9.37
CA ARG A 327 -14.01 -37.36 8.38
C ARG A 327 -13.54 -35.91 8.25
N VAL A 328 -13.33 -35.27 9.41
CA VAL A 328 -12.89 -33.86 9.53
C VAL A 328 -11.68 -33.75 10.46
N GLY A 329 -10.71 -32.94 10.05
CA GLY A 329 -9.66 -32.42 10.91
C GLY A 329 -9.93 -30.96 11.27
N GLU A 330 -10.10 -30.69 12.57
CA GLU A 330 -10.26 -29.33 13.11
C GLU A 330 -8.94 -28.88 13.71
N PHE A 331 -8.50 -27.68 13.35
CA PHE A 331 -7.24 -27.11 13.78
C PHE A 331 -7.44 -25.71 14.33
N VAL A 332 -6.79 -25.42 15.46
CA VAL A 332 -6.85 -24.12 16.14
C VAL A 332 -5.42 -23.65 16.42
N THR A 333 -5.15 -22.36 16.22
CA THR A 333 -3.85 -21.76 16.49
C THR A 333 -3.50 -21.80 17.98
N ASN A 334 -2.24 -22.07 18.32
CA ASN A 334 -1.73 -21.97 19.69
C ASN A 334 -1.25 -20.54 20.06
N GLY A 335 -1.42 -19.56 19.16
CA GLY A 335 -1.05 -18.16 19.41
C GLY A 335 -0.51 -17.43 18.18
N SER A 336 -0.01 -16.21 18.39
CA SER A 336 0.35 -15.25 17.34
C SER A 336 1.44 -15.70 16.36
N GLY A 337 2.30 -16.65 16.74
CA GLY A 337 3.35 -17.19 15.87
C GLY A 337 2.89 -18.29 14.90
N SER A 338 1.65 -18.73 14.98
CA SER A 338 1.12 -19.82 14.16
C SER A 338 0.47 -19.26 12.90
N TYR A 339 0.81 -19.84 11.76
CA TYR A 339 0.31 -19.44 10.46
C TYR A 339 0.03 -20.66 9.59
N VAL A 340 -0.77 -20.41 8.57
CA VAL A 340 -1.03 -21.32 7.47
C VAL A 340 -0.27 -20.81 6.26
N LYS A 341 0.35 -21.72 5.50
CA LYS A 341 1.11 -21.40 4.30
C LYS A 341 0.53 -22.12 3.09
N PHE A 342 0.23 -21.33 2.07
CA PHE A 342 -0.24 -21.77 0.75
C PHE A 342 0.92 -21.71 -0.23
N ASP A 343 1.67 -22.79 -0.35
CA ASP A 343 2.95 -22.82 -1.08
C ASP A 343 2.78 -22.45 -2.57
N LYS A 344 1.72 -22.93 -3.22
CA LYS A 344 1.47 -22.69 -4.65
C LYS A 344 0.92 -21.30 -4.93
N ASN A 345 0.17 -20.73 -3.99
CA ASN A 345 -0.34 -19.36 -4.09
C ASN A 345 0.70 -18.34 -3.64
N GLN A 346 1.77 -18.76 -2.95
CA GLN A 346 2.77 -17.88 -2.36
C GLN A 346 2.16 -16.86 -1.40
N TYR A 347 1.29 -17.36 -0.51
CA TYR A 347 0.71 -16.59 0.59
C TYR A 347 0.88 -17.33 1.92
N ILE A 348 0.98 -16.56 3.00
CA ILE A 348 0.75 -17.02 4.36
C ILE A 348 -0.50 -16.33 4.92
N ALA A 349 -1.16 -16.98 5.88
CA ALA A 349 -2.29 -16.40 6.58
C ALA A 349 -2.18 -16.70 8.08
N TYR A 350 -2.32 -15.66 8.89
CA TYR A 350 -2.46 -15.76 10.34
C TYR A 350 -3.93 -15.85 10.66
N MET A 351 -4.41 -16.99 11.15
CA MET A 351 -5.83 -17.23 11.40
C MET A 351 -6.03 -18.06 12.67
N ASP A 352 -7.24 -17.99 13.21
CA ASP A 352 -7.54 -18.65 14.47
C ASP A 352 -7.77 -20.16 14.30
N ARG A 353 -8.41 -20.55 13.20
CA ARG A 353 -8.85 -21.93 12.98
C ARG A 353 -8.99 -22.28 11.50
N PHE A 354 -8.88 -23.56 11.19
CA PHE A 354 -9.32 -24.10 9.89
C PHE A 354 -9.89 -25.52 10.04
N LYS A 355 -10.70 -25.92 9.07
CA LYS A 355 -11.26 -27.26 8.93
C LYS A 355 -10.78 -27.88 7.63
N TRP A 356 -10.20 -29.07 7.74
CA TRP A 356 -9.88 -29.93 6.62
C TRP A 356 -10.91 -31.05 6.55
N TYR A 357 -11.65 -31.12 5.45
CA TYR A 357 -12.57 -32.21 5.16
C TYR A 357 -11.80 -33.27 4.37
N MET A 358 -11.74 -34.51 4.87
CA MET A 358 -10.91 -35.55 4.26
C MET A 358 -11.44 -36.00 2.89
N ASP A 359 -12.75 -35.83 2.64
CA ASP A 359 -13.43 -36.21 1.41
C ASP A 359 -13.70 -35.05 0.44
N ASP A 360 -13.54 -33.80 0.89
CA ASP A 360 -13.73 -32.62 0.05
C ASP A 360 -12.38 -32.10 -0.45
N GLU A 361 -12.39 -31.52 -1.65
CA GLU A 361 -11.25 -30.85 -2.24
C GLU A 361 -11.07 -29.42 -1.69
N ASN A 362 -11.68 -29.09 -0.54
CA ASN A 362 -11.64 -27.74 0.04
C ASN A 362 -11.20 -27.74 1.52
N ILE A 363 -10.45 -26.70 1.88
CA ILE A 363 -10.17 -26.32 3.27
C ILE A 363 -10.93 -25.04 3.57
N GLU A 364 -11.63 -25.01 4.69
CA GLU A 364 -12.33 -23.82 5.19
C GLU A 364 -11.51 -23.19 6.31
N LEU A 365 -11.31 -21.88 6.22
CA LEU A 365 -10.45 -21.12 7.12
C LEU A 365 -11.28 -20.00 7.76
N GLY A 366 -11.13 -19.80 9.07
CA GLY A 366 -11.79 -18.73 9.80
C GLY A 366 -13.31 -18.88 9.95
N ASP A 367 -14.01 -17.75 10.02
CA ASP A 367 -15.47 -17.68 10.23
C ASP A 367 -16.11 -16.67 9.25
N GLU A 368 -16.96 -17.17 8.35
CA GLU A 368 -17.62 -16.34 7.32
C GLU A 368 -18.64 -15.35 7.90
N GLN A 369 -19.11 -15.58 9.13
CA GLN A 369 -20.04 -14.66 9.81
C GLN A 369 -19.30 -13.47 10.42
N HIS A 370 -18.00 -13.61 10.67
CA HIS A 370 -17.20 -12.53 11.22
C HIS A 370 -16.95 -11.44 10.16
N ARG A 371 -17.18 -10.19 10.55
CA ARG A 371 -16.95 -9.01 9.72
C ARG A 371 -16.06 -8.05 10.47
N ILE A 372 -14.99 -7.61 9.82
CA ILE A 372 -14.09 -6.59 10.35
C ILE A 372 -14.72 -5.23 10.09
N ASN A 373 -14.72 -4.35 11.10
CA ASN A 373 -15.18 -2.99 10.93
C ASN A 373 -14.20 -2.23 10.01
N ALA A 374 -14.70 -1.67 8.91
CA ALA A 374 -13.90 -0.94 7.93
C ALA A 374 -13.72 0.55 8.29
N GLU A 375 -14.42 1.05 9.31
CA GLU A 375 -14.48 2.47 9.70
C GLU A 375 -13.47 2.87 10.79
N VAL A 376 -12.41 2.08 11.00
CA VAL A 376 -11.42 2.39 12.04
C VAL A 376 -10.49 3.52 11.56
N GLU A 377 -10.34 4.57 12.36
CA GLU A 377 -9.48 5.72 12.03
C GLU A 377 -8.00 5.28 11.89
N ASN A 378 -7.57 4.39 12.77
CA ASN A 378 -6.24 3.78 12.76
C ASN A 378 -6.30 2.33 12.29
N ASP A 379 -5.55 2.04 11.24
CA ASP A 379 -5.48 0.68 10.71
C ASP A 379 -4.71 -0.30 11.61
N LEU A 380 -4.02 0.20 12.64
CA LEU A 380 -3.34 -0.61 13.66
C LEU A 380 -4.33 -1.25 14.64
N ASP A 381 -5.54 -0.70 14.73
CA ASP A 381 -6.59 -1.18 15.63
C ASP A 381 -7.46 -2.27 14.96
N ILE A 382 -7.17 -2.59 13.69
CA ILE A 382 -7.82 -3.69 12.98
C ILE A 382 -7.15 -4.99 13.39
N GLU A 383 -7.82 -5.73 14.26
CA GLU A 383 -7.47 -7.09 14.60
C GLU A 383 -8.29 -8.08 13.75
N GLY A 384 -7.64 -9.10 13.22
CA GLY A 384 -8.30 -10.17 12.48
C GLY A 384 -7.33 -10.98 11.64
N PRO A 385 -7.81 -12.05 10.98
CA PRO A 385 -6.94 -12.90 10.20
C PRO A 385 -6.32 -12.15 9.01
N GLU A 386 -4.98 -12.13 8.96
CA GLU A 386 -4.20 -11.38 7.97
C GLU A 386 -3.61 -12.33 6.93
N PHE A 387 -3.82 -12.01 5.65
CA PHE A 387 -3.18 -12.67 4.51
C PHE A 387 -2.00 -11.84 4.05
N ILE A 388 -0.82 -12.46 3.88
CA ILE A 388 0.41 -11.80 3.46
C ILE A 388 1.04 -12.57 2.30
N SER A 389 1.32 -11.87 1.20
CA SER A 389 2.05 -12.43 0.07
C SER A 389 3.51 -12.68 0.45
N ILE A 390 4.02 -13.85 0.11
CA ILE A 390 5.46 -14.20 0.18
C ILE A 390 6.10 -14.21 -1.22
N HIS A 391 5.40 -13.73 -2.25
CA HIS A 391 5.95 -13.59 -3.60
C HIS A 391 6.98 -12.44 -3.64
N PRO A 392 8.23 -12.66 -4.11
CA PRO A 392 9.31 -11.65 -4.05
C PRO A 392 8.98 -10.30 -4.69
N LYS A 393 8.16 -10.29 -5.76
CA LYS A 393 7.76 -9.08 -6.48
C LYS A 393 6.57 -8.31 -5.88
N GLN A 394 5.92 -8.81 -4.82
CA GLN A 394 4.70 -8.18 -4.28
C GLN A 394 4.92 -7.33 -3.02
N ASP A 395 6.16 -7.20 -2.55
CA ASP A 395 6.54 -6.38 -1.38
C ASP A 395 5.66 -6.63 -0.15
N SER A 396 5.41 -7.91 0.16
CA SER A 396 4.58 -8.34 1.28
C SER A 396 3.19 -7.68 1.30
N LEU A 397 2.54 -7.62 0.12
CA LEU A 397 1.13 -7.22 -0.02
C LEU A 397 0.30 -7.97 1.01
N ARG A 398 -0.47 -7.22 1.80
CA ARG A 398 -1.22 -7.74 2.94
C ARG A 398 -2.62 -7.16 3.00
N PHE A 399 -3.56 -7.95 3.47
CA PHE A 399 -4.93 -7.54 3.70
C PHE A 399 -5.60 -8.49 4.69
N PHE A 400 -6.67 -8.03 5.32
CA PHE A 400 -7.43 -8.85 6.27
C PHE A 400 -8.55 -9.62 5.57
N ALA A 401 -8.76 -10.86 5.98
CA ALA A 401 -9.87 -11.69 5.51
C ALA A 401 -10.33 -12.63 6.64
N PRO A 402 -11.47 -12.36 7.29
CA PRO A 402 -12.02 -13.18 8.38
C PRO A 402 -12.20 -14.66 8.04
N ALA A 403 -12.46 -14.95 6.76
CA ALA A 403 -12.63 -16.29 6.27
C ALA A 403 -12.01 -16.47 4.88
N ALA A 404 -11.66 -17.71 4.57
CA ALA A 404 -11.30 -18.10 3.22
C ALA A 404 -11.69 -19.55 2.94
N LYS A 405 -11.82 -19.88 1.65
CA LYS A 405 -11.88 -21.26 1.17
C LYS A 405 -10.71 -21.54 0.25
N PHE A 406 -9.97 -22.60 0.51
CA PHE A 406 -8.86 -23.03 -0.32
C PHE A 406 -9.21 -24.31 -1.08
N ASN A 407 -9.21 -24.24 -2.41
CA ASN A 407 -9.46 -25.40 -3.27
C ASN A 407 -8.15 -26.12 -3.61
N LEU A 408 -8.05 -27.38 -3.23
CA LEU A 408 -6.84 -28.22 -3.31
C LEU A 408 -6.45 -28.56 -4.74
N LYS A 409 -7.43 -28.73 -5.63
CA LYS A 409 -7.20 -29.14 -7.02
C LYS A 409 -6.78 -27.97 -7.92
N LYS A 410 -7.48 -26.84 -7.79
CA LYS A 410 -7.23 -25.64 -8.59
C LYS A 410 -6.20 -24.70 -7.96
N TYR A 411 -5.84 -24.91 -6.69
CA TYR A 411 -4.96 -24.03 -5.92
C TYR A 411 -5.47 -22.59 -5.90
N ILE A 412 -6.74 -22.42 -5.56
CA ILE A 412 -7.41 -21.11 -5.51
C ILE A 412 -7.79 -20.82 -4.07
N ILE A 413 -7.36 -19.66 -3.55
CA ILE A 413 -7.82 -19.11 -2.28
C ILE A 413 -8.95 -18.12 -2.59
N ARG A 414 -10.12 -18.32 -1.97
CA ARG A 414 -11.24 -17.38 -2.02
C ARG A 414 -11.38 -16.74 -0.65
N CYS A 415 -10.86 -15.53 -0.49
CA CYS A 415 -11.01 -14.72 0.71
C CYS A 415 -12.41 -14.09 0.73
N ILE A 416 -13.02 -14.04 1.91
CA ILE A 416 -14.39 -13.58 2.16
C ILE A 416 -14.35 -12.48 3.22
N ASN A 417 -15.22 -11.48 3.06
CA ASN A 417 -15.33 -10.30 3.93
C ASN A 417 -14.03 -9.47 4.04
N VAL A 418 -13.29 -9.31 2.93
CA VAL A 418 -12.14 -8.40 2.84
C VAL A 418 -12.64 -6.95 2.92
N PRO A 419 -12.30 -6.18 3.97
CA PRO A 419 -12.81 -4.81 4.13
C PRO A 419 -12.19 -3.86 3.10
N PHE A 420 -10.86 -3.92 2.94
CA PHE A 420 -10.12 -3.19 1.92
C PHE A 420 -8.75 -3.83 1.70
N ILE A 421 -8.10 -3.47 0.61
CA ILE A 421 -6.69 -3.75 0.34
C ILE A 421 -5.97 -2.41 0.24
N LYS A 422 -4.91 -2.24 1.01
CA LYS A 422 -4.03 -1.08 0.88
C LYS A 422 -2.96 -1.35 -0.15
N THR A 423 -2.77 -0.40 -1.04
CA THR A 423 -1.68 -0.42 -2.01
C THR A 423 -1.25 1.00 -2.34
N ALA A 424 0.05 1.25 -2.33
CA ALA A 424 0.65 2.58 -2.38
C ALA A 424 0.02 3.51 -1.33
N ASP A 425 -0.59 4.62 -1.76
CA ASP A 425 -1.31 5.59 -0.93
C ASP A 425 -2.84 5.46 -0.99
N ALA A 426 -3.37 4.36 -1.54
CA ALA A 426 -4.79 4.14 -1.74
C ALA A 426 -5.35 2.96 -0.90
N LYS A 427 -6.64 3.07 -0.57
CA LYS A 427 -7.46 1.95 -0.06
C LYS A 427 -8.44 1.55 -1.15
N ILE A 428 -8.36 0.29 -1.58
CA ILE A 428 -9.29 -0.31 -2.56
C ILE A 428 -10.27 -1.20 -1.79
N PHE A 429 -11.56 -0.89 -1.89
CA PHE A 429 -12.66 -1.58 -1.23
C PHE A 429 -13.36 -2.50 -2.24
N PRO A 430 -13.21 -3.84 -2.13
CA PRO A 430 -13.94 -4.77 -2.99
C PRO A 430 -15.46 -4.62 -2.82
N ASP A 431 -16.22 -4.69 -3.90
CA ASP A 431 -17.67 -4.50 -3.91
C ASP A 431 -18.44 -5.48 -3.01
N SER A 432 -17.99 -6.73 -3.01
CA SER A 432 -18.62 -7.88 -2.37
C SER A 432 -17.81 -8.41 -1.19
N GLY A 433 -16.70 -7.75 -0.85
CA GLY A 433 -15.71 -8.24 0.12
C GLY A 433 -15.02 -9.55 -0.30
N LYS A 434 -15.11 -9.94 -1.58
CA LYS A 434 -14.50 -11.17 -2.10
C LYS A 434 -13.20 -10.85 -2.82
N VAL A 435 -12.16 -11.63 -2.52
CA VAL A 435 -10.86 -11.54 -3.20
C VAL A 435 -10.41 -12.95 -3.54
N ILE A 436 -10.03 -13.17 -4.79
CA ILE A 436 -9.58 -14.48 -5.28
C ILE A 436 -8.09 -14.41 -5.59
N ILE A 437 -7.33 -15.37 -5.06
CA ILE A 437 -5.89 -15.51 -5.30
C ILE A 437 -5.64 -16.86 -5.98
N TYR A 438 -4.95 -16.80 -7.12
CA TYR A 438 -4.50 -17.95 -7.91
C TYR A 438 -3.05 -18.33 -7.56
N LYS A 439 -2.48 -19.29 -8.29
CA LYS A 439 -1.05 -19.63 -8.20
C LYS A 439 -0.18 -18.40 -8.45
N ASN A 440 1.04 -18.42 -7.92
CA ASN A 440 2.04 -17.36 -8.08
C ASN A 440 1.55 -15.98 -7.62
N ALA A 441 0.72 -15.95 -6.57
CA ALA A 441 0.17 -14.76 -5.94
C ALA A 441 -0.64 -13.84 -6.86
N VAL A 442 -1.17 -14.35 -7.98
CA VAL A 442 -2.00 -13.56 -8.90
C VAL A 442 -3.38 -13.33 -8.28
N MET A 443 -3.73 -12.07 -8.04
CA MET A 443 -5.05 -11.66 -7.57
C MET A 443 -5.98 -11.40 -8.75
N ASP A 444 -7.25 -11.77 -8.60
CA ASP A 444 -8.28 -11.49 -9.61
C ASP A 444 -8.55 -9.98 -9.73
N THR A 445 -9.00 -9.55 -10.91
CA THR A 445 -9.37 -8.15 -11.13
C THR A 445 -10.59 -7.80 -10.28
N LEU A 446 -10.46 -6.81 -9.40
CA LEU A 446 -11.59 -6.30 -8.64
C LEU A 446 -12.46 -5.45 -9.57
N LYS A 447 -13.75 -5.79 -9.65
CA LYS A 447 -14.73 -5.08 -10.46
C LYS A 447 -15.69 -4.34 -9.55
N ASN A 448 -16.16 -3.17 -10.00
CA ASN A 448 -17.10 -2.33 -9.27
C ASN A 448 -16.64 -1.94 -7.84
N ALA A 449 -15.32 -1.90 -7.61
CA ALA A 449 -14.74 -1.52 -6.33
C ALA A 449 -14.86 -0.01 -6.08
N ASN A 450 -14.59 0.41 -4.85
CA ASN A 450 -14.37 1.82 -4.53
C ASN A 450 -12.89 2.06 -4.21
N LEU A 451 -12.34 3.19 -4.63
CA LEU A 451 -10.96 3.57 -4.37
C LEU A 451 -10.95 4.91 -3.64
N LEU A 452 -10.27 4.95 -2.50
CA LEU A 452 -10.05 6.15 -1.70
C LEU A 452 -8.57 6.54 -1.76
N CYS A 453 -8.27 7.78 -2.14
CA CYS A 453 -6.90 8.30 -2.18
C CYS A 453 -6.83 9.78 -1.76
N ASN A 454 -5.77 10.24 -1.08
CA ASN A 454 -4.75 9.47 -0.35
C ASN A 454 -5.32 9.00 1.02
N THR A 455 -4.86 7.87 1.57
CA THR A 455 -5.21 7.40 2.92
C THR A 455 -5.10 8.43 4.06
N VAL A 456 -4.28 9.49 3.91
CA VAL A 456 -4.12 10.57 4.90
C VAL A 456 -5.20 11.65 4.74
N THR A 457 -5.22 12.33 3.60
CA THR A 457 -6.09 13.49 3.34
C THR A 457 -7.50 13.10 2.90
N LYS A 458 -7.66 11.94 2.27
CA LYS A 458 -8.92 11.35 1.82
C LYS A 458 -9.74 12.28 0.89
N PHE A 459 -9.07 13.12 0.11
CA PHE A 459 -9.72 14.09 -0.77
C PHE A 459 -10.54 13.46 -1.90
N HIS A 460 -10.14 12.28 -2.39
CA HIS A 460 -10.72 11.70 -3.58
C HIS A 460 -11.28 10.31 -3.34
N SER A 461 -12.54 10.13 -3.73
CA SER A 461 -13.23 8.85 -3.78
C SER A 461 -13.67 8.56 -5.21
N ILE A 462 -13.19 7.45 -5.76
CA ILE A 462 -13.49 6.98 -7.12
C ILE A 462 -14.38 5.74 -7.01
N LYS A 463 -15.48 5.73 -7.75
CA LYS A 463 -16.49 4.67 -7.74
C LYS A 463 -16.43 3.84 -9.02
N LYS A 464 -17.12 2.69 -9.03
CA LYS A 464 -17.19 1.74 -10.16
C LYS A 464 -15.80 1.35 -10.67
N VAL A 465 -14.86 1.18 -9.74
CA VAL A 465 -13.46 0.97 -10.06
C VAL A 465 -13.25 -0.46 -10.54
N THR A 466 -12.53 -0.60 -11.65
CA THR A 466 -11.91 -1.86 -12.08
C THR A 466 -10.43 -1.77 -11.73
N ALA A 467 -9.94 -2.63 -10.83
CA ALA A 467 -8.57 -2.55 -10.30
C ALA A 467 -7.83 -3.88 -10.38
N ASN A 468 -6.59 -3.82 -10.86
CA ASN A 468 -5.60 -4.88 -10.77
C ASN A 468 -4.55 -4.50 -9.74
N ILE A 469 -4.38 -5.30 -8.69
CA ILE A 469 -3.40 -5.06 -7.63
C ILE A 469 -2.21 -5.96 -7.87
N PHE A 470 -1.03 -5.38 -8.09
CA PHE A 470 0.19 -6.12 -8.43
C PHE A 470 1.10 -6.32 -7.22
N SER A 471 1.20 -5.32 -6.34
CA SER A 471 2.03 -5.37 -5.14
C SER A 471 1.52 -4.42 -4.05
N ARG A 472 2.19 -4.38 -2.90
CA ARG A 472 1.96 -3.39 -1.83
C ARG A 472 2.09 -1.94 -2.33
N ARG A 473 2.81 -1.68 -3.43
CA ARG A 473 3.10 -0.33 -3.94
C ARG A 473 2.64 -0.07 -5.37
N ASP A 474 1.99 -1.05 -6.01
CA ASP A 474 1.67 -0.96 -7.43
C ASP A 474 0.30 -1.58 -7.73
N TYR A 475 -0.49 -0.83 -8.46
CA TYR A 475 -1.81 -1.20 -8.94
C TYR A 475 -2.14 -0.40 -10.21
N LEU A 476 -3.05 -0.95 -11.02
CA LEU A 476 -3.61 -0.27 -12.18
C LEU A 476 -5.12 -0.33 -12.10
N ALA A 477 -5.76 0.82 -12.16
CA ALA A 477 -7.20 0.92 -12.08
C ALA A 477 -7.80 1.90 -13.10
N SER A 478 -9.12 1.80 -13.28
CA SER A 478 -9.96 2.77 -14.00
C SER A 478 -11.27 2.92 -13.25
N GLY A 479 -11.88 4.11 -13.26
CA GLY A 479 -13.12 4.33 -12.54
C GLY A 479 -13.77 5.69 -12.81
N GLU A 480 -14.86 5.95 -12.11
CA GLU A 480 -15.69 7.15 -12.24
C GLU A 480 -15.48 8.05 -11.01
N TYR A 481 -15.01 9.27 -11.25
CA TYR A 481 -14.88 10.31 -10.23
C TYR A 481 -16.05 11.27 -10.33
N MET A 482 -16.71 11.56 -9.22
CA MET A 482 -17.83 12.51 -9.20
C MET A 482 -17.29 13.91 -8.91
N TYR A 483 -17.21 14.75 -9.95
CA TYR A 483 -17.01 16.18 -9.78
C TYR A 483 -18.32 16.81 -9.31
N VAL A 484 -18.27 17.62 -8.26
CA VAL A 484 -19.44 18.31 -7.70
C VAL A 484 -19.18 19.81 -7.84
N ASP A 485 -20.08 20.51 -8.52
CA ASP A 485 -20.00 21.96 -8.64
C ASP A 485 -20.53 22.67 -7.38
N GLU A 486 -20.39 23.99 -7.34
CA GLU A 486 -20.89 24.86 -6.28
C GLU A 486 -22.41 24.79 -6.04
N ASN A 487 -23.19 24.26 -6.98
CA ASN A 487 -24.64 24.09 -6.88
C ASN A 487 -25.03 22.63 -6.56
N GLU A 488 -24.08 21.83 -6.05
CA GLU A 488 -24.22 20.41 -5.74
C GLU A 488 -24.52 19.51 -6.95
N LYS A 489 -24.39 20.02 -8.18
CA LYS A 489 -24.63 19.24 -9.38
C LYS A 489 -23.42 18.36 -9.66
N GLN A 490 -23.72 17.09 -9.95
CA GLN A 490 -22.71 16.06 -10.09
C GLN A 490 -22.41 15.76 -11.57
N TYR A 491 -21.13 15.77 -11.92
CA TYR A 491 -20.62 15.45 -13.24
C TYR A 491 -19.64 14.27 -13.14
N PRO A 492 -19.96 13.11 -13.75
CA PRO A 492 -19.05 11.98 -13.73
C PRO A 492 -17.88 12.21 -14.68
N ILE A 493 -16.66 12.03 -14.17
CA ILE A 493 -15.40 12.08 -14.93
C ILE A 493 -14.85 10.66 -14.98
N ILE A 494 -14.65 10.14 -16.18
CA ILE A 494 -14.07 8.81 -16.38
C ILE A 494 -12.54 8.92 -16.37
N PHE A 495 -11.91 8.28 -15.39
CA PHE A 495 -10.46 8.10 -15.34
C PHE A 495 -10.10 6.74 -15.94
N ASN A 496 -9.52 6.74 -17.14
CA ASN A 496 -9.10 5.54 -17.86
C ASN A 496 -7.85 4.89 -17.26
N THR A 497 -7.03 5.67 -16.56
CA THR A 497 -5.80 5.18 -15.92
C THR A 497 -5.64 5.87 -14.58
N ILE A 498 -5.62 5.05 -13.53
CA ILE A 498 -5.36 5.40 -12.14
C ILE A 498 -4.23 4.48 -11.69
N ARG A 499 -3.10 5.04 -11.29
CA ARG A 499 -1.94 4.27 -10.82
C ARG A 499 -1.05 5.14 -9.92
N PRO A 500 -0.27 4.53 -9.02
CA PRO A 500 0.73 5.27 -8.28
C PRO A 500 1.90 5.71 -9.18
N ASP A 501 2.49 6.86 -8.88
CA ASP A 501 3.74 7.30 -9.49
C ASP A 501 4.97 6.67 -8.79
N THR A 502 6.18 7.11 -9.15
CA THR A 502 7.43 6.59 -8.56
C THR A 502 7.59 6.92 -7.07
N ALA A 503 6.88 7.94 -6.57
CA ALA A 503 6.86 8.29 -5.15
C ALA A 503 5.77 7.52 -4.38
N GLY A 504 4.92 6.76 -5.09
CA GLY A 504 3.79 6.04 -4.51
C GLY A 504 2.52 6.88 -4.36
N GLU A 505 2.45 8.05 -5.00
CA GLU A 505 1.26 8.91 -5.00
C GLU A 505 0.31 8.50 -6.13
N THR A 506 -0.98 8.32 -5.82
CA THR A 506 -1.99 8.02 -6.83
C THR A 506 -2.16 9.19 -7.79
N LYS A 507 -1.95 8.92 -9.09
CA LYS A 507 -2.26 9.83 -10.20
C LYS A 507 -3.36 9.22 -11.07
N ALA A 508 -4.30 10.05 -11.52
CA ALA A 508 -5.29 9.65 -12.52
C ALA A 508 -5.33 10.60 -13.70
N THR A 509 -5.67 10.08 -14.87
CA THR A 509 -5.86 10.87 -16.09
C THR A 509 -7.12 10.45 -16.81
N GLY A 510 -7.93 11.44 -17.18
CA GLY A 510 -9.22 11.28 -17.85
C GLY A 510 -9.35 12.31 -18.96
N LYS A 511 -10.25 12.05 -19.90
CA LYS A 511 -10.52 12.95 -21.02
C LYS A 511 -12.01 13.27 -21.06
N ILE A 512 -12.32 14.55 -21.17
CA ILE A 512 -13.66 15.08 -21.34
C ILE A 512 -13.76 15.59 -22.78
N GLU A 513 -14.63 14.96 -23.57
CA GLU A 513 -14.87 15.37 -24.96
C GLU A 513 -15.91 16.49 -25.00
N GLU A 514 -15.88 17.35 -26.02
CA GLU A 514 -16.83 18.47 -26.14
C GLU A 514 -18.31 18.01 -26.14
N LYS A 515 -18.58 16.83 -26.71
CA LYS A 515 -19.91 16.21 -26.74
C LYS A 515 -20.47 15.87 -25.35
N ASP A 516 -19.61 15.77 -24.34
CA ASP A 516 -20.00 15.42 -22.97
C ASP A 516 -20.65 16.62 -22.26
N ASN A 517 -20.56 17.83 -22.83
CA ASN A 517 -21.14 19.07 -22.30
C ASN A 517 -20.82 19.32 -20.81
N PHE A 518 -19.61 18.93 -20.38
CA PHE A 518 -19.15 19.12 -19.02
C PHE A 518 -19.08 20.61 -18.67
N LYS A 519 -19.48 20.93 -17.44
CA LYS A 519 -19.42 22.28 -16.92
C LYS A 519 -18.75 22.31 -15.56
N PHE A 520 -17.93 23.32 -15.32
CA PHE A 520 -17.42 23.60 -13.98
C PHE A 520 -18.53 24.13 -13.07
N ASN A 521 -19.42 24.93 -13.64
CA ASN A 521 -20.65 25.49 -13.07
C ASN A 521 -21.53 26.02 -14.22
N ASP A 522 -22.56 26.83 -13.95
CA ASP A 522 -23.46 27.33 -14.99
C ASP A 522 -22.80 28.31 -15.99
N PHE A 523 -21.62 28.84 -15.67
CA PHE A 523 -20.94 29.90 -16.43
C PHE A 523 -19.78 29.38 -17.28
N PHE A 524 -19.14 28.28 -16.88
CA PHE A 524 -17.96 27.75 -17.56
C PHE A 524 -18.15 26.31 -18.01
N THR A 525 -17.97 26.07 -19.31
CA THR A 525 -17.90 24.74 -19.90
C THR A 525 -16.45 24.34 -20.16
N PHE A 526 -16.13 23.04 -20.14
CA PHE A 526 -14.76 22.57 -20.37
C PHE A 526 -14.71 21.34 -21.27
N ALA A 527 -13.67 21.27 -22.09
CA ALA A 527 -13.27 20.08 -22.84
C ALA A 527 -11.74 19.94 -22.84
N GLY A 528 -11.23 18.72 -22.64
CA GLY A 528 -9.81 18.45 -22.57
C GLY A 528 -9.43 17.34 -21.60
N THR A 529 -8.21 17.40 -21.09
CA THR A 529 -7.65 16.42 -20.17
C THR A 529 -7.86 16.86 -18.73
N VAL A 530 -8.22 15.92 -17.86
CA VAL A 530 -8.32 16.12 -16.41
C VAL A 530 -7.31 15.21 -15.73
N LYS A 531 -6.56 15.78 -14.79
CA LYS A 531 -5.53 15.10 -14.01
C LYS A 531 -5.89 15.18 -12.53
N LEU A 532 -5.81 14.04 -11.85
CA LEU A 532 -5.96 13.92 -10.40
C LEU A 532 -4.59 13.62 -9.79
N SER A 533 -4.25 14.33 -8.73
CA SER A 533 -3.11 14.04 -7.86
C SER A 533 -3.62 13.86 -6.46
N ALA A 534 -3.41 12.69 -5.85
CA ALA A 534 -4.04 12.36 -4.56
C ALA A 534 -3.66 13.30 -3.39
N SER A 535 -2.53 14.00 -3.51
CA SER A 535 -2.10 15.04 -2.57
C SER A 535 -2.79 16.40 -2.75
N ASN A 536 -3.37 16.68 -3.92
CA ASN A 536 -3.98 17.96 -4.23
C ASN A 536 -5.51 17.84 -4.18
N GLN A 537 -6.16 18.63 -3.33
CA GLN A 537 -7.62 18.64 -3.19
C GLN A 537 -8.35 18.92 -4.52
N PHE A 538 -7.76 19.75 -5.38
CA PHE A 538 -8.40 20.18 -6.62
C PHE A 538 -7.87 19.42 -7.83
N LEU A 539 -8.76 19.20 -8.80
CA LEU A 539 -8.39 18.59 -10.07
C LEU A 539 -7.69 19.62 -10.97
N ARG A 540 -6.69 19.15 -11.72
CA ARG A 540 -5.98 19.95 -12.70
C ARG A 540 -6.56 19.72 -14.09
N PHE A 541 -6.95 20.80 -14.75
CA PHE A 541 -7.57 20.78 -16.07
C PHE A 541 -6.60 21.33 -17.11
N GLU A 542 -6.47 20.65 -18.24
CA GLU A 542 -5.63 21.05 -19.37
C GLU A 542 -6.45 20.91 -20.65
N GLY A 543 -6.87 22.03 -21.22
CA GLY A 543 -7.82 22.02 -22.33
C GLY A 543 -8.40 23.39 -22.64
N GLY A 544 -9.61 23.41 -23.16
CA GLY A 544 -10.35 24.63 -23.48
C GLY A 544 -11.50 24.85 -22.51
N THR A 545 -11.64 26.07 -22.01
CA THR A 545 -12.86 26.56 -21.34
C THR A 545 -13.62 27.51 -22.23
N LYS A 546 -14.95 27.47 -22.18
CA LYS A 546 -15.82 28.41 -22.90
C LYS A 546 -16.85 28.98 -21.94
N ILE A 547 -17.00 30.30 -21.98
CA ILE A 547 -17.97 31.05 -21.17
C ILE A 547 -19.38 31.01 -21.76
N GLU A 548 -20.39 30.98 -20.90
CA GLU A 548 -21.79 31.00 -21.29
C GLU A 548 -22.46 32.36 -21.01
N HIS A 549 -22.96 33.01 -22.06
CA HIS A 549 -23.68 34.29 -21.97
C HIS A 549 -24.67 34.45 -23.14
N PRO A 550 -25.66 35.37 -23.04
CA PRO A 550 -26.67 35.61 -24.07
C PRO A 550 -26.25 36.67 -25.13
N CYS A 551 -25.18 37.42 -24.91
CA CYS A 551 -24.75 38.52 -25.81
C CYS A 551 -24.37 38.05 -27.22
N THR A 552 -25.25 38.27 -28.21
CA THR A 552 -25.12 37.74 -29.58
C THR A 552 -23.99 38.36 -30.41
N LYS A 553 -23.62 39.62 -30.13
CA LYS A 553 -22.50 40.31 -30.80
C LYS A 553 -21.12 39.87 -30.30
N ILE A 554 -21.04 39.19 -29.15
CA ILE A 554 -19.80 38.64 -28.62
C ILE A 554 -19.77 37.15 -28.95
N LYS A 555 -18.85 36.73 -29.82
CA LYS A 555 -18.69 35.31 -30.15
C LYS A 555 -18.03 34.58 -28.98
N LYS A 556 -18.28 33.28 -28.86
CA LYS A 556 -17.68 32.42 -27.83
C LYS A 556 -16.51 31.63 -28.41
N ALA A 557 -15.39 31.54 -27.71
CA ALA A 557 -14.26 30.67 -28.04
C ALA A 557 -13.94 29.72 -26.88
N TYR A 558 -13.29 28.60 -27.19
CA TYR A 558 -12.67 27.73 -26.18
C TYR A 558 -11.29 28.28 -25.84
N LEU A 559 -11.17 29.11 -24.80
CA LEU A 559 -9.89 29.60 -24.29
C LEU A 559 -9.07 28.42 -23.76
N LYS A 560 -7.89 28.21 -24.33
CA LYS A 560 -6.94 27.20 -23.86
C LYS A 560 -6.30 27.64 -22.55
N PHE A 561 -6.34 26.77 -21.54
CA PHE A 561 -5.68 26.98 -20.26
C PHE A 561 -5.19 25.66 -19.64
N GLU A 562 -4.30 25.81 -18.66
CA GLU A 562 -3.92 24.74 -17.75
C GLU A 562 -3.94 25.29 -16.32
N GLY A 563 -4.64 24.61 -15.40
CA GLY A 563 -4.71 25.06 -14.02
C GLY A 563 -5.54 24.15 -13.12
N ASP A 564 -5.37 24.34 -11.81
CA ASP A 564 -6.16 23.66 -10.79
C ASP A 564 -7.45 24.45 -10.57
N ILE A 565 -8.59 23.77 -10.52
CA ILE A 565 -9.91 24.41 -10.42
C ILE A 565 -10.57 24.06 -9.09
N ASN A 566 -10.82 25.08 -8.26
CA ASN A 566 -11.65 24.96 -7.08
C ASN A 566 -13.13 25.08 -7.46
N PRO A 567 -13.96 24.04 -7.29
CA PRO A 567 -15.37 24.06 -7.69
C PRO A 567 -16.22 25.18 -7.08
N THR A 568 -15.80 25.74 -5.93
CA THR A 568 -16.53 26.81 -5.22
C THR A 568 -16.01 28.23 -5.51
N ASP A 569 -14.85 28.35 -6.16
CA ASP A 569 -14.25 29.63 -6.56
C ASP A 569 -13.46 29.42 -7.86
N ILE A 570 -14.17 29.48 -8.98
CA ILE A 570 -13.62 29.21 -10.31
C ILE A 570 -12.74 30.38 -10.76
N GLN A 571 -11.43 30.15 -10.78
CA GLN A 571 -10.44 31.10 -11.30
C GLN A 571 -9.62 30.45 -12.42
N ILE A 572 -9.88 30.85 -13.66
CA ILE A 572 -9.27 30.26 -14.85
C ILE A 572 -8.09 31.14 -15.31
N PRO A 573 -6.85 30.63 -15.40
CA PRO A 573 -5.73 31.38 -15.94
C PRO A 573 -5.96 31.87 -17.37
N VAL A 574 -5.71 33.15 -17.62
CA VAL A 574 -5.81 33.82 -18.92
C VAL A 574 -4.42 34.36 -19.29
N PRO A 575 -3.71 33.74 -20.24
CA PRO A 575 -2.41 34.24 -20.68
C PRO A 575 -2.55 35.49 -21.55
N GLU A 576 -1.51 36.32 -21.61
CA GLU A 576 -1.48 37.53 -22.46
C GLU A 576 -1.67 37.18 -23.95
N ASP A 577 -0.96 36.15 -24.45
CA ASP A 577 -1.17 35.58 -25.79
C ASP A 577 -2.26 34.48 -25.74
N SER A 578 -3.48 34.89 -25.38
CA SER A 578 -4.65 34.01 -25.29
C SER A 578 -4.97 33.34 -26.63
N LYS A 579 -5.15 32.02 -26.61
CA LYS A 579 -5.42 31.19 -27.79
C LYS A 579 -6.52 30.19 -27.52
N ASP A 580 -7.13 29.70 -28.58
CA ASP A 580 -8.04 28.56 -28.51
C ASP A 580 -7.30 27.22 -28.57
N MET A 581 -8.05 26.11 -28.48
CA MET A 581 -7.50 24.75 -28.57
C MET A 581 -6.83 24.44 -29.92
N PHE A 582 -7.13 25.19 -30.98
CA PHE A 582 -6.55 25.06 -32.32
C PHE A 582 -5.39 26.04 -32.58
N GLY A 583 -5.06 26.89 -31.60
CA GLY A 583 -4.00 27.89 -31.70
C GLY A 583 -4.43 29.22 -32.33
N ASN A 584 -5.73 29.43 -32.58
CA ASN A 584 -6.22 30.71 -33.07
C ASN A 584 -6.25 31.75 -31.93
N PRO A 585 -5.98 33.04 -32.20
CA PRO A 585 -6.02 34.07 -31.18
C PRO A 585 -7.41 34.28 -30.55
N VAL A 586 -7.44 34.35 -29.23
CA VAL A 586 -8.61 34.68 -28.40
C VAL A 586 -8.43 36.08 -27.82
N VAL A 587 -9.47 36.91 -27.92
CA VAL A 587 -9.44 38.32 -27.56
C VAL A 587 -10.13 38.55 -26.22
N ASN A 588 -9.42 39.24 -25.34
CA ASN A 588 -9.91 39.79 -24.07
C ASN A 588 -9.61 41.30 -24.06
N ALA A 589 -10.34 42.05 -24.88
CA ALA A 589 -10.08 43.47 -25.12
C ALA A 589 -11.26 44.21 -25.78
N ILE A 590 -11.32 45.52 -25.55
CA ILE A 590 -12.01 46.44 -26.46
C ILE A 590 -11.05 46.75 -27.61
N MET A 591 -11.52 46.62 -28.84
CA MET A 591 -10.72 46.58 -30.05
C MET A 591 -11.14 47.67 -31.04
N TYR A 592 -10.17 48.12 -31.84
CA TYR A 592 -10.35 48.98 -32.99
C TYR A 592 -10.04 48.22 -34.28
N ALA A 593 -11.05 48.04 -35.13
CA ALA A 593 -10.89 47.41 -36.44
C ALA A 593 -10.36 48.42 -37.46
N GLN A 594 -9.11 48.26 -37.91
CA GLN A 594 -8.44 49.24 -38.76
C GLN A 594 -9.11 49.42 -40.13
N ASP A 595 -9.63 48.34 -40.72
CA ASP A 595 -10.18 48.38 -42.08
C ASP A 595 -11.57 49.03 -42.15
N THR A 596 -12.45 48.65 -41.20
CA THR A 596 -13.83 49.12 -41.12
C THR A 596 -13.97 50.39 -40.31
N THR A 597 -12.91 50.79 -39.58
CA THR A 597 -12.92 51.92 -38.65
C THR A 597 -14.05 51.79 -37.62
N ALA A 598 -14.32 50.55 -37.17
CA ALA A 598 -15.34 50.23 -36.19
C ALA A 598 -14.70 49.81 -34.87
N VAL A 599 -15.42 50.01 -33.77
CA VAL A 599 -15.06 49.45 -32.47
C VAL A 599 -15.81 48.14 -32.30
N TYR A 600 -15.16 47.14 -31.70
CA TYR A 600 -15.83 45.94 -31.22
C TYR A 600 -15.18 45.47 -29.92
N SER A 601 -15.89 44.66 -29.14
CA SER A 601 -15.28 44.02 -27.96
C SER A 601 -15.15 42.53 -28.15
N GLY A 602 -14.05 41.99 -27.64
CA GLY A 602 -13.88 40.56 -27.44
C GLY A 602 -13.68 40.24 -25.97
N PHE A 603 -14.39 39.22 -25.49
CA PHE A 603 -14.25 38.68 -24.16
C PHE A 603 -14.31 37.16 -24.27
N VAL A 604 -13.15 36.49 -24.16
CA VAL A 604 -13.00 35.06 -24.47
C VAL A 604 -13.59 34.71 -25.84
N SER A 605 -13.31 35.56 -26.83
CA SER A 605 -13.90 35.46 -28.17
C SER A 605 -12.83 35.33 -29.27
N PRO A 606 -13.16 34.75 -30.44
CA PRO A 606 -12.22 34.70 -31.54
C PRO A 606 -11.87 36.10 -32.05
N LYS A 607 -10.59 36.34 -32.38
CA LYS A 607 -10.19 37.59 -33.04
C LYS A 607 -10.84 37.72 -34.42
N TYR A 608 -11.41 38.89 -34.74
CA TYR A 608 -12.08 39.11 -36.02
C TYR A 608 -11.08 39.20 -37.18
N ARG A 609 -10.03 40.02 -37.04
CA ARG A 609 -8.94 40.11 -38.02
C ARG A 609 -7.57 40.22 -37.36
N LYS A 610 -6.54 39.76 -38.05
CA LYS A 610 -5.16 39.76 -37.53
C LYS A 610 -4.66 41.16 -37.16
N ASN A 611 -4.99 42.17 -37.96
CA ASN A 611 -4.49 43.55 -37.84
C ASN A 611 -5.30 44.44 -36.88
N ASP A 612 -6.41 43.94 -36.33
CA ASP A 612 -7.21 44.71 -35.37
C ASP A 612 -6.37 45.04 -34.14
N LYS A 613 -6.53 46.27 -33.66
CA LYS A 613 -5.71 46.89 -32.61
C LYS A 613 -6.46 46.95 -31.29
N ILE A 614 -5.71 46.93 -30.20
CA ILE A 614 -6.26 46.97 -28.84
C ILE A 614 -6.49 48.43 -28.44
N ILE A 615 -7.62 48.71 -27.77
CA ILE A 615 -7.85 49.95 -27.04
C ILE A 615 -7.47 49.70 -25.57
N VAL A 616 -8.09 48.71 -24.94
CA VAL A 616 -7.80 48.24 -23.58
C VAL A 616 -7.97 46.73 -23.53
N SER A 617 -7.07 46.04 -22.84
CA SER A 617 -7.06 44.57 -22.70
C SER A 617 -6.70 44.16 -21.28
N SER A 618 -7.03 42.93 -20.89
CA SER A 618 -6.63 42.36 -19.59
C SER A 618 -6.26 40.88 -19.71
N PHE A 619 -5.42 40.42 -18.78
CA PHE A 619 -4.96 39.03 -18.62
C PHE A 619 -4.78 38.72 -17.13
N GLY A 620 -4.50 37.46 -16.78
CA GLY A 620 -4.38 37.01 -15.39
C GLY A 620 -5.32 35.86 -15.10
N TYR A 621 -6.46 36.13 -14.48
CA TYR A 621 -7.47 35.14 -14.12
C TYR A 621 -8.87 35.59 -14.55
N LEU A 622 -9.66 34.65 -15.06
CA LEU A 622 -11.06 34.78 -15.41
C LEU A 622 -11.92 34.21 -14.29
N THR A 623 -12.86 35.00 -13.80
CA THR A 623 -13.87 34.61 -12.80
C THR A 623 -15.26 35.15 -13.19
N PHE A 624 -16.29 34.78 -12.42
CA PHE A 624 -17.66 35.25 -12.60
C PHE A 624 -18.26 35.77 -11.28
N HIS A 625 -18.65 37.05 -11.27
CA HIS A 625 -19.30 37.70 -10.13
C HIS A 625 -20.82 37.56 -10.22
N LYS A 626 -21.38 36.61 -9.47
CA LYS A 626 -22.79 36.19 -9.58
C LYS A 626 -23.80 37.30 -9.28
N GLU A 627 -23.55 38.11 -8.25
CA GLU A 627 -24.49 39.16 -7.80
C GLU A 627 -24.73 40.23 -8.86
N ILE A 628 -23.71 40.53 -9.66
CA ILE A 628 -23.73 41.59 -10.68
C ILE A 628 -23.97 40.99 -12.08
N GLY A 629 -23.76 39.67 -12.23
CA GLY A 629 -23.86 38.97 -13.52
C GLY A 629 -22.70 39.35 -14.45
N GLU A 630 -21.47 39.29 -13.96
CA GLU A 630 -20.32 39.83 -14.68
C GLU A 630 -19.14 38.85 -14.75
N TYR A 631 -18.64 38.57 -15.95
CA TYR A 631 -17.34 37.92 -16.12
C TYR A 631 -16.21 38.93 -15.94
N GLN A 632 -15.14 38.57 -15.25
CA GLN A 632 -14.05 39.49 -14.90
C GLN A 632 -12.69 38.87 -15.21
N ILE A 633 -11.78 39.65 -15.82
CA ILE A 633 -10.40 39.26 -16.11
C ILE A 633 -9.44 40.30 -15.53
N SER A 634 -8.59 39.89 -14.59
CA SER A 634 -7.49 40.70 -14.05
C SER A 634 -6.49 39.85 -13.24
N SER A 635 -5.50 40.49 -12.62
CA SER A 635 -4.67 39.88 -11.57
C SER A 635 -5.52 39.49 -10.35
N LYS A 636 -5.11 38.46 -9.60
CA LYS A 636 -5.85 38.00 -8.40
C LYS A 636 -6.06 39.13 -7.39
N GLU A 637 -5.03 39.91 -7.14
CA GLU A 637 -5.04 41.01 -6.18
C GLU A 637 -6.10 42.05 -6.54
N LYS A 638 -6.19 42.39 -7.83
CA LYS A 638 -7.17 43.37 -8.34
C LYS A 638 -8.59 42.81 -8.43
N LEU A 639 -8.76 41.52 -8.68
CA LEU A 639 -10.08 40.86 -8.61
C LEU A 639 -10.64 40.89 -7.17
N THR A 640 -9.77 40.82 -6.17
CA THR A 640 -10.16 40.95 -4.75
C THR A 640 -10.31 42.42 -4.32
N GLU A 641 -9.39 43.30 -4.71
CA GLU A 641 -9.42 44.74 -4.42
C GLU A 641 -9.40 45.55 -5.72
N PHE A 642 -10.59 45.90 -6.20
CA PHE A 642 -10.80 46.58 -7.48
C PHE A 642 -10.05 47.92 -7.62
N ASN A 643 -9.77 48.61 -6.50
CA ASN A 643 -9.10 49.91 -6.53
C ASN A 643 -7.58 49.84 -6.70
N LEU A 644 -7.00 48.64 -6.81
CA LEU A 644 -5.58 48.51 -7.13
C LEU A 644 -5.27 48.94 -8.57
N PRO A 645 -4.06 49.45 -8.86
CA PRO A 645 -3.58 49.65 -10.23
C PRO A 645 -3.49 48.31 -10.97
N GLY A 646 -3.47 48.37 -12.30
CA GLY A 646 -3.45 47.23 -13.20
C GLY A 646 -4.66 47.19 -14.13
N ASN A 647 -4.56 46.39 -15.19
CA ASN A 647 -5.64 46.27 -16.15
C ASN A 647 -6.76 45.35 -15.63
N TYR A 648 -8.00 45.73 -15.92
CA TYR A 648 -9.19 44.94 -15.61
C TYR A 648 -10.13 44.99 -16.80
N LEU A 649 -10.75 43.87 -17.12
CA LEU A 649 -11.75 43.78 -18.17
C LEU A 649 -12.94 42.99 -17.65
N SER A 650 -14.14 43.44 -17.93
CA SER A 650 -15.35 42.72 -17.58
C SER A 650 -16.41 42.72 -18.66
N LEU A 651 -17.29 41.72 -18.61
CA LEU A 651 -18.46 41.57 -19.46
C LEU A 651 -19.68 41.37 -18.57
N ASN A 652 -20.57 42.35 -18.55
CA ASN A 652 -21.88 42.21 -17.92
C ASN A 652 -22.84 41.46 -18.88
N ILE A 653 -23.35 40.31 -18.45
CA ILE A 653 -24.16 39.45 -19.33
C ILE A 653 -25.59 39.94 -19.51
N ASN A 654 -26.07 40.84 -18.64
CA ASN A 654 -27.42 41.39 -18.68
C ASN A 654 -27.49 42.61 -19.61
N THR A 655 -26.49 43.49 -19.56
CA THR A 655 -26.44 44.71 -20.39
C THR A 655 -25.62 44.54 -21.67
N CYS A 656 -24.81 43.48 -21.76
CA CYS A 656 -23.81 43.29 -22.82
C CYS A 656 -22.85 44.48 -22.95
N GLU A 657 -22.57 45.14 -21.81
CA GLU A 657 -21.50 46.13 -21.63
C GLU A 657 -20.17 45.40 -21.40
N VAL A 658 -19.15 45.80 -22.16
CA VAL A 658 -17.76 45.45 -21.88
C VAL A 658 -17.07 46.67 -21.27
N TYR A 659 -16.63 46.53 -20.03
CA TYR A 659 -15.88 47.53 -19.30
C TYR A 659 -14.40 47.14 -19.29
N GLY A 660 -13.51 48.10 -19.53
CA GLY A 660 -12.08 47.91 -19.39
C GLY A 660 -11.45 49.09 -18.67
N GLU A 661 -10.51 48.85 -17.77
CA GLU A 661 -9.76 49.90 -17.09
C GLU A 661 -8.28 49.58 -16.93
N GLY A 662 -7.49 50.60 -16.59
CA GLY A 662 -6.04 50.54 -16.48
C GLY A 662 -5.38 51.26 -17.65
N LYS A 663 -4.23 50.77 -18.07
CA LYS A 663 -3.45 51.35 -19.17
C LYS A 663 -4.10 51.02 -20.52
N MET A 664 -4.17 52.02 -21.40
CA MET A 664 -4.78 51.90 -22.74
C MET A 664 -3.80 52.26 -23.85
N ASP A 665 -3.97 51.61 -25.00
CA ASP A 665 -3.20 51.86 -26.23
C ASP A 665 -3.94 52.85 -27.15
N MET A 666 -5.28 52.83 -27.13
CA MET A 666 -6.15 53.64 -28.01
C MET A 666 -5.91 53.40 -29.52
N ALA A 667 -5.10 52.39 -29.88
CA ALA A 667 -4.74 52.00 -31.23
C ALA A 667 -4.13 53.13 -32.07
N LEU A 668 -3.36 54.04 -31.46
CA LEU A 668 -2.90 55.28 -32.11
C LEU A 668 -1.63 55.10 -32.96
N ASP A 669 -1.58 55.80 -34.10
CA ASP A 669 -0.39 55.91 -34.96
C ASP A 669 -0.01 57.38 -35.17
N MET A 670 0.73 57.97 -34.23
CA MET A 670 1.07 59.41 -34.24
C MET A 670 2.56 59.72 -34.42
N GLY A 671 3.38 58.75 -34.86
CA GLY A 671 4.81 58.98 -35.10
C GLY A 671 5.58 59.46 -33.87
N GLN A 672 6.13 60.68 -33.90
CA GLN A 672 6.92 61.23 -32.78
C GLN A 672 6.07 61.85 -31.65
N VAL A 673 4.77 62.02 -31.84
CA VAL A 673 3.87 62.45 -30.76
C VAL A 673 3.54 61.22 -29.92
N LYS A 674 3.99 61.21 -28.67
CA LYS A 674 3.71 60.14 -27.73
C LYS A 674 2.48 60.50 -26.93
N ALA A 675 1.51 59.60 -26.90
CA ALA A 675 0.36 59.70 -26.02
C ALA A 675 0.28 58.47 -25.13
N GLN A 676 0.01 58.67 -23.85
CA GLN A 676 -0.22 57.63 -22.88
C GLN A 676 -1.57 57.86 -22.23
N PHE A 677 -2.29 56.76 -22.02
CA PHE A 677 -3.65 56.75 -21.52
C PHE A 677 -3.76 55.79 -20.35
N ALA A 678 -4.42 56.23 -19.28
CA ALA A 678 -4.80 55.39 -18.15
C ALA A 678 -6.17 55.86 -17.65
N GLY A 679 -7.12 54.94 -17.58
CA GLY A 679 -8.52 55.29 -17.33
C GLY A 679 -9.45 54.09 -17.39
N ASN A 680 -10.70 54.34 -17.75
CA ASN A 680 -11.66 53.31 -18.14
C ASN A 680 -12.34 53.57 -19.48
N ALA A 681 -12.83 52.49 -20.09
CA ALA A 681 -13.53 52.45 -21.35
C ALA A 681 -14.77 51.55 -21.20
N LYS A 682 -15.91 52.01 -21.70
CA LYS A 682 -17.18 51.31 -21.70
C LYS A 682 -17.68 51.14 -23.11
N HIS A 683 -17.85 49.90 -23.54
CA HIS A 683 -18.42 49.58 -24.84
C HIS A 683 -19.75 48.84 -24.68
N ILE A 684 -20.85 49.52 -25.00
CA ILE A 684 -22.18 48.92 -25.05
C ILE A 684 -22.34 48.28 -26.42
N THR A 685 -22.21 46.96 -26.48
CA THR A 685 -22.18 46.25 -27.77
C THR A 685 -23.50 46.34 -28.52
N VAL A 686 -24.64 46.48 -27.85
CA VAL A 686 -25.97 46.51 -28.49
C VAL A 686 -26.08 47.65 -29.50
N ASN A 687 -25.65 48.86 -29.13
CA ASN A 687 -25.70 50.06 -29.96
C ASN A 687 -24.31 50.54 -30.46
N ASP A 688 -23.26 49.75 -30.25
CA ASP A 688 -21.87 50.04 -30.61
C ASP A 688 -21.36 51.39 -30.10
N SER A 689 -21.77 51.78 -28.89
CA SER A 689 -21.36 53.03 -28.23
C SER A 689 -20.12 52.80 -27.36
N LEU A 690 -19.03 53.51 -27.67
CA LEU A 690 -17.79 53.51 -26.88
C LEU A 690 -17.57 54.87 -26.22
N THR A 691 -17.50 54.86 -24.89
CA THR A 691 -17.09 56.01 -24.07
C THR A 691 -15.81 55.68 -23.31
N ILE A 692 -14.92 56.67 -23.14
CA ILE A 692 -13.62 56.49 -22.49
C ILE A 692 -13.38 57.66 -21.56
N HIS A 693 -13.14 57.40 -20.28
CA HIS A 693 -12.72 58.40 -19.30
C HIS A 693 -11.27 58.13 -18.91
N THR A 694 -10.36 59.05 -19.22
CA THR A 694 -8.92 58.80 -19.12
C THR A 694 -8.13 60.01 -18.66
N MET A 695 -7.05 59.73 -17.94
CA MET A 695 -5.89 60.63 -17.90
C MET A 695 -5.13 60.49 -19.22
N LEU A 696 -4.66 61.59 -19.77
CA LEU A 696 -4.00 61.67 -21.05
C LEU A 696 -2.71 62.48 -20.91
N LEU A 697 -1.59 61.78 -21.05
CA LEU A 697 -0.27 62.39 -21.12
C LEU A 697 0.17 62.48 -22.58
N ILE A 698 0.48 63.69 -23.05
CA ILE A 698 0.93 63.96 -24.42
C ILE A 698 2.31 64.60 -24.35
N ASP A 699 3.24 64.04 -25.12
CA ASP A 699 4.62 64.52 -25.23
C ASP A 699 5.01 64.64 -26.70
N PHE A 700 5.46 65.83 -27.10
CA PHE A 700 5.98 66.11 -28.42
C PHE A 700 7.05 67.19 -28.38
N PHE A 701 7.93 67.18 -29.38
CA PHE A 701 8.99 68.18 -29.50
C PHE A 701 8.42 69.58 -29.70
N PHE A 702 8.70 70.49 -28.78
CA PHE A 702 8.31 71.89 -28.85
C PHE A 702 9.24 72.77 -28.01
N ASP A 703 9.30 74.07 -28.31
CA ASP A 703 10.12 75.01 -27.54
C ASP A 703 9.57 75.17 -26.11
N LYS A 704 10.42 74.95 -25.10
CA LYS A 704 10.04 75.03 -23.68
C LYS A 704 9.68 76.46 -23.25
N GLY A 705 10.27 77.49 -23.87
CA GLY A 705 9.95 78.89 -23.61
C GLY A 705 8.53 79.24 -24.03
N LEU A 706 8.11 78.75 -25.19
CA LEU A 706 6.73 78.88 -25.68
C LEU A 706 5.72 78.13 -24.80
N LEU A 707 6.03 76.90 -24.38
CA LEU A 707 5.16 76.16 -23.45
C LEU A 707 5.04 76.86 -22.09
N LYS A 708 6.14 77.47 -21.61
CA LYS A 708 6.13 78.28 -20.39
C LYS A 708 5.30 79.55 -20.53
N MET A 709 5.32 80.20 -21.70
CA MET A 709 4.45 81.34 -21.99
C MET A 709 2.97 80.92 -21.95
N MET A 710 2.63 79.81 -22.59
CA MET A 710 1.29 79.22 -22.54
C MET A 710 0.88 78.84 -21.11
N ALA A 711 1.77 78.23 -20.32
CA ALA A 711 1.48 77.87 -18.94
C ALA A 711 1.12 79.09 -18.07
N LYS A 712 1.88 80.19 -18.22
CA LYS A 712 1.58 81.45 -17.54
C LYS A 712 0.23 82.05 -17.95
N ASP A 713 -0.11 81.98 -19.24
CA ASP A 713 -1.43 82.43 -19.70
C ASP A 713 -2.55 81.61 -19.05
N MET A 714 -2.36 80.30 -18.86
CA MET A 714 -3.33 79.43 -18.19
C MET A 714 -3.41 79.69 -16.68
N GLU A 715 -2.30 80.00 -16.00
CA GLU A 715 -2.24 80.30 -14.57
C GLU A 715 -3.12 81.49 -14.17
N VAL A 716 -3.30 82.48 -15.06
CA VAL A 716 -4.20 83.63 -14.83
C VAL A 716 -5.63 83.18 -14.50
N TYR A 717 -6.04 82.03 -15.04
CA TYR A 717 -7.39 81.47 -14.87
C TYR A 717 -7.51 80.52 -13.67
N ALA A 718 -6.47 80.41 -12.84
CA ALA A 718 -6.48 79.51 -11.67
C ALA A 718 -7.59 79.84 -10.65
N ASN A 719 -8.12 81.07 -10.61
CA ASN A 719 -9.20 81.45 -9.70
C ASN A 719 -10.58 81.58 -10.35
N THR A 720 -10.65 81.50 -11.69
CA THR A 720 -11.90 81.69 -12.45
C THR A 720 -12.46 80.39 -12.99
N LEU A 721 -11.61 79.41 -13.26
CA LEU A 721 -12.01 78.07 -13.70
C LEU A 721 -12.11 77.12 -12.51
N SER A 722 -13.00 76.13 -12.64
CA SER A 722 -13.19 75.12 -11.60
C SER A 722 -11.95 74.22 -11.46
N PRO A 723 -11.58 73.82 -10.23
CA PRO A 723 -10.50 72.85 -10.01
C PRO A 723 -10.85 71.48 -10.59
N THR A 724 -9.83 70.69 -10.91
CA THR A 724 -10.01 69.26 -11.24
C THR A 724 -10.26 68.46 -9.95
N ASP A 725 -11.04 67.39 -10.05
CA ASP A 725 -11.38 66.54 -8.89
C ASP A 725 -10.31 65.46 -8.64
N PHE A 726 -9.63 65.55 -7.50
CA PHE A 726 -8.67 64.56 -7.02
C PHE A 726 -9.26 63.60 -5.98
N GLY A 727 -10.45 63.90 -5.46
CA GLY A 727 -11.13 63.09 -4.45
C GLY A 727 -11.81 61.86 -5.04
N ASN A 728 -11.93 61.78 -6.36
CA ASN A 728 -12.43 60.60 -7.06
C ASN A 728 -11.54 59.38 -6.75
N SER A 729 -12.16 58.30 -6.25
CA SER A 729 -11.48 57.04 -5.88
C SER A 729 -10.72 56.39 -7.03
N SER A 730 -11.04 56.70 -8.29
CA SER A 730 -10.34 56.19 -9.46
C SER A 730 -9.09 56.98 -9.84
N TYR A 731 -8.95 58.22 -9.36
CA TYR A 731 -7.79 59.05 -9.67
C TYR A 731 -6.45 58.43 -9.19
N PRO A 732 -6.33 57.94 -7.94
CA PRO A 732 -5.11 57.29 -7.47
C PRO A 732 -4.65 56.12 -8.31
N LYS A 733 -5.57 55.24 -8.70
CA LYS A 733 -5.21 54.01 -9.43
C LYS A 733 -4.72 54.29 -10.85
N TYR A 734 -5.30 55.27 -11.55
CA TYR A 734 -4.81 55.63 -12.89
C TYR A 734 -3.52 56.44 -12.84
N LEU A 735 -3.34 57.31 -11.83
CA LEU A 735 -2.08 58.02 -11.64
C LEU A 735 -0.93 57.04 -11.38
N ALA A 736 -1.18 55.97 -10.62
CA ALA A 736 -0.22 54.92 -10.33
C ALA A 736 0.30 54.20 -11.60
N GLU A 737 -0.45 54.18 -12.70
CA GLU A 737 0.03 53.65 -14.00
C GLU A 737 1.17 54.48 -14.62
N TYR A 738 1.28 55.77 -14.25
CA TYR A 738 2.31 56.67 -14.76
C TYR A 738 3.54 56.74 -13.84
N VAL A 739 3.32 56.80 -12.53
CA VAL A 739 4.37 57.10 -11.55
C VAL A 739 4.67 55.96 -10.57
N GLY A 740 3.86 54.90 -10.56
CA GLY A 740 3.88 53.84 -9.55
C GLY A 740 3.08 54.20 -8.30
N LYS A 741 2.58 53.18 -7.59
CA LYS A 741 1.67 53.32 -6.44
C LYS A 741 2.18 54.26 -5.34
N GLU A 742 3.39 54.02 -4.83
CA GLU A 742 3.95 54.82 -3.72
C GLU A 742 4.08 56.31 -4.08
N LYS A 743 4.48 56.62 -5.31
CA LYS A 743 4.59 58.01 -5.77
C LYS A 743 3.22 58.64 -6.01
N ALA A 744 2.26 57.88 -6.54
CA ALA A 744 0.89 58.34 -6.71
C ALA A 744 0.25 58.69 -5.36
N ASP A 745 0.37 57.81 -4.37
CA ASP A 745 -0.14 58.05 -3.01
C ASP A 745 0.47 59.32 -2.39
N LYS A 746 1.78 59.52 -2.59
CA LYS A 746 2.47 60.74 -2.12
C LYS A 746 1.99 62.00 -2.85
N ILE A 747 1.83 61.95 -4.17
CA ILE A 747 1.32 63.08 -4.97
C ILE A 747 -0.08 63.46 -4.51
N ILE A 748 -0.96 62.48 -4.29
CA ILE A 748 -2.32 62.72 -3.81
C ILE A 748 -2.31 63.31 -2.41
N SER A 749 -1.44 62.82 -1.53
CA SER A 749 -1.26 63.41 -0.20
C SER A 749 -0.77 64.85 -0.26
N ASP A 750 0.22 65.17 -1.09
CA ASP A 750 0.73 66.53 -1.26
C ASP A 750 -0.35 67.47 -1.85
N LEU A 751 -1.09 67.02 -2.88
CA LEU A 751 -2.19 67.78 -3.49
C LEU A 751 -3.32 68.05 -2.49
N ASN A 752 -3.69 67.08 -1.67
CA ASN A 752 -4.75 67.24 -0.66
C ASN A 752 -4.33 68.15 0.51
N LEU A 753 -3.05 68.14 0.90
CA LEU A 753 -2.53 68.91 2.04
C LEU A 753 -2.13 70.34 1.68
N TYR A 754 -1.56 70.55 0.49
CA TYR A 754 -0.91 71.80 0.11
C TYR A 754 -1.47 72.44 -1.17
N GLY A 755 -2.25 71.69 -1.95
CA GLY A 755 -2.77 72.14 -3.25
C GLY A 755 -1.74 72.11 -4.39
N ASN A 756 -0.50 71.70 -4.12
CA ASN A 756 0.59 71.57 -5.09
C ASN A 756 1.54 70.43 -4.70
N ILE A 757 2.31 69.91 -5.66
CA ILE A 757 3.24 68.81 -5.45
C ILE A 757 4.58 69.35 -4.92
N LYS A 758 5.09 68.81 -3.79
CA LYS A 758 6.39 69.24 -3.23
C LYS A 758 7.58 68.93 -4.12
N LYS A 759 7.58 67.74 -4.74
CA LYS A 759 8.60 67.28 -5.69
C LYS A 759 7.92 66.76 -6.94
N PHE A 760 7.88 67.60 -7.97
CA PHE A 760 7.23 67.27 -9.23
C PHE A 760 7.88 66.05 -9.90
N PRO A 761 7.12 65.04 -10.35
CA PRO A 761 7.69 63.82 -10.94
C PRO A 761 8.05 64.01 -12.42
N ASP A 762 9.29 63.65 -12.79
CA ASP A 762 9.78 63.70 -14.19
C ASP A 762 8.89 62.95 -15.19
N ALA A 763 8.18 61.92 -14.73
CA ALA A 763 7.26 61.14 -15.55
C ALA A 763 6.07 61.96 -16.05
N LEU A 764 5.61 62.97 -15.29
CA LEU A 764 4.50 63.86 -15.65
C LEU A 764 4.98 65.19 -16.26
N GLU A 765 6.29 65.49 -16.23
CA GLU A 765 6.87 66.69 -16.83
C GLU A 765 6.96 66.55 -18.36
N LYS A 766 5.81 66.67 -19.01
CA LYS A 766 5.60 66.48 -20.45
C LYS A 766 4.87 67.67 -21.05
N THR A 767 4.68 67.69 -22.38
CA THR A 767 4.04 68.84 -23.04
C THR A 767 2.68 69.17 -22.45
N PHE A 768 1.82 68.15 -22.31
CA PHE A 768 0.53 68.27 -21.64
C PHE A 768 0.27 67.02 -20.79
N PHE A 769 -0.21 67.22 -19.57
CA PHE A 769 -0.89 66.17 -18.82
C PHE A 769 -2.31 66.62 -18.53
N PHE A 770 -3.27 65.87 -19.05
CA PHE A 770 -4.68 66.02 -18.72
C PHE A 770 -5.07 64.92 -17.76
N ASN A 771 -5.69 65.26 -16.64
CA ASN A 771 -6.11 64.29 -15.64
C ASN A 771 -7.58 63.88 -15.72
N ASP A 772 -8.37 64.57 -16.53
CA ASP A 772 -9.77 64.24 -16.79
C ASP A 772 -10.13 64.57 -18.24
N VAL A 773 -10.20 63.53 -19.08
CA VAL A 773 -10.65 63.65 -20.47
C VAL A 773 -11.68 62.56 -20.75
N LYS A 774 -12.85 62.96 -21.24
CA LYS A 774 -13.94 62.06 -21.59
C LYS A 774 -14.07 61.99 -23.10
N PHE A 775 -13.68 60.89 -23.73
CA PHE A 775 -13.85 60.67 -25.16
C PHE A 775 -15.12 59.89 -25.47
N ILE A 776 -15.76 60.24 -26.58
CA ILE A 776 -16.67 59.34 -27.30
C ILE A 776 -16.04 58.95 -28.63
N TYR A 777 -16.30 57.73 -29.08
CA TYR A 777 -15.97 57.34 -30.46
C TYR A 777 -17.14 57.69 -31.39
N ASP A 778 -16.92 58.63 -32.30
CA ASP A 778 -17.89 58.95 -33.34
C ASP A 778 -17.58 58.16 -34.62
N ALA A 779 -18.42 57.17 -34.93
CA ALA A 779 -18.26 56.32 -36.10
C ALA A 779 -18.42 57.08 -37.43
N LYS A 780 -19.20 58.18 -37.47
CA LYS A 780 -19.43 58.97 -38.69
C LYS A 780 -18.16 59.72 -39.11
N SER A 781 -17.54 60.44 -38.18
CA SER A 781 -16.28 61.16 -38.41
C SER A 781 -15.03 60.29 -38.23
N LYS A 782 -15.18 59.06 -37.71
CA LYS A 782 -14.09 58.10 -37.43
C LYS A 782 -13.07 58.70 -36.49
N SER A 783 -13.55 59.29 -35.39
CA SER A 783 -12.68 60.03 -34.49
C SER A 783 -13.05 59.83 -33.03
N PHE A 784 -12.04 59.88 -32.17
CA PHE A 784 -12.24 60.04 -30.74
C PHE A 784 -12.36 61.54 -30.45
N ILE A 785 -13.48 61.95 -29.87
CA ILE A 785 -13.79 63.36 -29.62
C ILE A 785 -14.03 63.53 -28.13
N SER A 786 -13.29 64.44 -27.50
CA SER A 786 -13.53 64.77 -26.10
C SER A 786 -14.87 65.49 -25.93
N LYS A 787 -15.58 65.22 -24.83
CA LYS A 787 -16.83 65.85 -24.42
C LYS A 787 -16.66 66.54 -23.07
N GLY A 788 -17.34 67.67 -22.92
CA GLY A 788 -17.23 68.51 -21.72
C GLY A 788 -15.94 69.32 -21.67
N LYS A 789 -15.56 69.76 -20.47
CA LYS A 789 -14.30 70.48 -20.22
C LYS A 789 -13.14 69.49 -20.08
N LEU A 790 -11.92 69.96 -20.31
CA LEU A 790 -10.69 69.17 -20.20
C LEU A 790 -9.99 69.50 -18.88
N GLY A 791 -9.77 68.51 -18.03
CA GLY A 791 -8.95 68.69 -16.83
C GLY A 791 -7.48 68.80 -17.20
N LEU A 792 -6.95 70.02 -17.28
CA LEU A 792 -5.53 70.27 -17.56
C LEU A 792 -4.78 70.28 -16.22
N ALA A 793 -3.97 69.25 -15.98
CA ALA A 793 -3.19 69.10 -14.76
C ALA A 793 -1.92 69.96 -14.80
N ASN A 794 -1.10 69.79 -15.84
CA ASN A 794 0.14 70.55 -15.99
C ASN A 794 0.60 70.72 -17.44
N ILE A 795 1.43 71.74 -17.65
CA ILE A 795 2.23 71.98 -18.85
C ILE A 795 3.69 71.99 -18.40
N LEU A 796 4.52 71.06 -18.89
CA LEU A 796 5.84 70.82 -18.31
C LEU A 796 5.71 70.60 -16.79
N SER A 797 6.46 71.34 -15.96
CA SER A 797 6.37 71.29 -14.50
C SER A 797 5.43 72.35 -13.91
N TYR A 798 4.68 73.09 -14.74
CA TYR A 798 3.75 74.14 -14.30
C TYR A 798 2.40 73.52 -13.96
N GLU A 799 2.05 73.51 -12.67
CA GLU A 799 0.81 72.96 -12.12
C GLU A 799 -0.36 73.93 -12.37
N ILE A 800 -1.40 73.45 -13.08
CA ILE A 800 -2.59 74.23 -13.44
C ILE A 800 -3.81 73.66 -12.72
N TYR A 801 -4.08 72.36 -12.90
CA TYR A 801 -5.18 71.63 -12.28
C TYR A 801 -6.55 72.32 -12.39
N ARG A 802 -6.94 72.71 -13.61
CA ARG A 802 -8.22 73.38 -13.90
C ARG A 802 -8.97 72.72 -15.04
N GLN A 803 -10.29 72.81 -14.98
CA GLN A 803 -11.21 72.40 -16.03
C GLN A 803 -11.29 73.47 -17.12
N ILE A 804 -10.59 73.26 -18.22
CA ILE A 804 -10.45 74.19 -19.34
C ILE A 804 -11.50 73.88 -20.41
N PRO A 805 -12.33 74.83 -20.86
CA PRO A 805 -13.13 74.66 -22.06
C PRO A 805 -12.21 74.38 -23.26
N GLY A 806 -12.52 73.34 -24.03
CA GLY A 806 -11.66 72.92 -25.11
C GLY A 806 -12.10 71.61 -25.72
N ILE A 807 -11.35 71.16 -26.71
CA ILE A 807 -11.58 69.87 -27.35
C ILE A 807 -10.26 69.21 -27.75
N ILE A 808 -10.18 67.92 -27.50
CA ILE A 808 -9.17 67.02 -28.06
C ILE A 808 -9.91 66.13 -29.06
N LYS A 809 -9.43 66.12 -30.30
CA LYS A 809 -9.97 65.30 -31.37
C LYS A 809 -8.86 64.48 -32.00
N ILE A 810 -9.07 63.18 -32.12
CA ILE A 810 -8.15 62.24 -32.77
C ILE A 810 -8.88 61.61 -33.96
N ASP A 811 -8.58 62.08 -35.16
CA ASP A 811 -9.13 61.52 -36.39
C ASP A 811 -8.34 60.26 -36.78
N LYS A 812 -9.04 59.14 -36.90
CA LYS A 812 -8.47 57.87 -37.33
C LYS A 812 -8.34 57.84 -38.85
N MET A 813 -7.13 57.66 -39.33
CA MET A 813 -6.85 57.63 -40.77
C MET A 813 -6.60 56.20 -41.24
N LYS A 814 -7.18 55.82 -42.38
CA LYS A 814 -6.94 54.49 -42.98
C LYS A 814 -5.47 54.28 -43.37
N THR A 815 -4.78 55.34 -43.80
CA THR A 815 -3.37 55.30 -44.19
C THR A 815 -2.65 56.60 -43.80
N GLY A 816 -1.40 56.50 -43.37
CA GLY A 816 -0.51 57.65 -43.18
C GLY A 816 -0.57 58.34 -41.82
N GLY A 817 -0.95 57.64 -40.75
CA GLY A 817 -0.95 58.13 -39.37
C GLY A 817 -2.21 58.90 -38.97
N ASP A 818 -2.54 58.85 -37.69
CA ASP A 818 -3.66 59.55 -37.08
C ASP A 818 -3.40 61.06 -36.95
N LYS A 819 -4.49 61.83 -36.99
CA LYS A 819 -4.43 63.29 -36.83
C LYS A 819 -4.91 63.69 -35.44
N LEU A 820 -4.10 64.46 -34.73
CA LEU A 820 -4.41 65.00 -33.40
C LEU A 820 -4.72 66.49 -33.50
N ILE A 821 -5.81 66.91 -32.90
CA ILE A 821 -6.17 68.32 -32.71
C ILE A 821 -6.37 68.56 -31.22
N ILE A 822 -5.68 69.56 -30.67
CA ILE A 822 -5.87 70.04 -29.30
C ILE A 822 -6.25 71.51 -29.39
N TYR A 823 -7.40 71.86 -28.86
CA TYR A 823 -7.88 73.23 -28.79
C TYR A 823 -8.26 73.56 -27.35
N LEU A 824 -7.65 74.60 -26.79
CA LEU A 824 -7.88 75.06 -25.42
C LEU A 824 -8.32 76.53 -25.46
N GLU A 825 -9.42 76.84 -24.80
CA GLU A 825 -10.05 78.17 -24.76
C GLU A 825 -10.50 78.48 -23.32
N PRO A 826 -9.58 78.84 -22.42
CA PRO A 826 -9.94 79.29 -21.07
C PRO A 826 -10.94 80.45 -21.08
N ASP A 827 -10.85 81.36 -22.07
CA ASP A 827 -11.87 82.36 -22.37
C ASP A 827 -11.90 82.72 -23.89
N PRO A 828 -12.91 83.48 -24.38
CA PRO A 828 -13.03 83.80 -25.80
C PRO A 828 -11.87 84.60 -26.43
N SER A 829 -11.07 85.28 -25.62
CA SER A 829 -9.92 86.10 -26.02
C SER A 829 -8.58 85.36 -25.89
N THR A 830 -8.52 84.30 -25.08
CA THR A 830 -7.32 83.50 -24.84
C THR A 830 -7.55 82.07 -25.31
N TRP A 831 -6.93 81.70 -26.42
CA TRP A 831 -7.02 80.34 -26.96
C TRP A 831 -5.73 79.86 -27.59
N TYR A 832 -5.57 78.54 -27.62
CA TYR A 832 -4.43 77.83 -28.19
C TYR A 832 -4.92 76.67 -29.06
N TYR A 833 -4.37 76.54 -30.26
CA TYR A 833 -4.72 75.52 -31.24
C TYR A 833 -3.48 74.78 -31.71
N PHE A 834 -3.50 73.45 -31.59
CA PHE A 834 -2.48 72.53 -32.07
C PHE A 834 -3.12 71.52 -33.02
N GLU A 835 -2.54 71.35 -34.21
CA GLU A 835 -2.94 70.34 -35.19
C GLU A 835 -1.71 69.55 -35.64
N TYR A 836 -1.64 68.28 -35.28
CA TYR A 836 -0.61 67.37 -35.72
C TYR A 836 -1.12 66.43 -36.81
N PHE A 837 -0.39 66.36 -37.92
CA PHE A 837 -0.60 65.35 -38.95
C PHE A 837 0.69 65.10 -39.73
N LYS A 838 1.02 63.82 -39.97
CA LYS A 838 2.17 63.39 -40.80
C LYS A 838 3.49 64.10 -40.47
N GLY A 839 3.86 64.12 -39.19
CA GLY A 839 5.13 64.70 -38.75
C GLY A 839 5.15 66.23 -38.67
N VAL A 840 4.03 66.91 -38.93
CA VAL A 840 3.94 68.38 -38.83
C VAL A 840 2.94 68.78 -37.77
N MET A 841 3.41 69.51 -36.76
CA MET A 841 2.59 70.16 -35.73
C MET A 841 2.35 71.62 -36.11
N LYS A 842 1.14 71.98 -36.56
CA LYS A 842 0.74 73.37 -36.77
C LYS A 842 0.22 73.95 -35.47
N VAL A 843 0.74 75.11 -35.08
CA VAL A 843 0.35 75.77 -33.83
C VAL A 843 0.00 77.22 -34.09
N ILE A 844 -1.08 77.71 -33.47
CA ILE A 844 -1.45 79.12 -33.46
C ILE A 844 -2.24 79.44 -32.18
N SER A 845 -2.11 80.66 -31.68
CA SER A 845 -2.79 81.16 -30.48
C SER A 845 -3.42 82.53 -30.73
N SER A 846 -4.30 83.01 -29.86
CA SER A 846 -4.65 84.44 -29.79
C SER A 846 -3.50 85.31 -29.26
N ASN A 847 -2.50 84.73 -28.57
CA ASN A 847 -1.33 85.43 -28.08
C ASN A 847 -0.38 85.80 -29.24
N LYS A 848 -0.29 87.10 -29.54
CA LYS A 848 0.55 87.63 -30.63
C LYS A 848 2.04 87.40 -30.42
N GLU A 849 2.51 87.49 -29.17
CA GLU A 849 3.92 87.29 -28.81
C GLU A 849 4.33 85.83 -29.05
N PHE A 850 3.49 84.88 -28.62
CA PHE A 850 3.65 83.45 -28.87
C PHE A 850 3.79 83.17 -30.38
N ASN A 851 2.88 83.73 -31.19
CA ASN A 851 2.88 83.54 -32.63
C ASN A 851 4.10 84.18 -33.32
N ASN A 852 4.49 85.39 -32.93
CA ASN A 852 5.64 86.09 -33.52
C ASN A 852 6.95 85.36 -33.22
N THR A 853 7.10 84.86 -31.99
CA THR A 853 8.26 84.06 -31.58
C THR A 853 8.44 82.81 -32.47
N ILE A 854 7.37 82.11 -32.84
CA ILE A 854 7.43 80.96 -33.77
C ILE A 854 7.81 81.39 -35.20
N LYS A 855 7.31 82.55 -35.66
CA LYS A 855 7.58 83.07 -37.01
C LYS A 855 9.05 83.46 -37.18
N GLU A 856 9.63 84.11 -36.18
CA GLU A 856 11.02 84.58 -36.18
C GLU A 856 12.03 83.45 -35.94
N MET A 857 11.58 82.31 -35.40
CA MET A 857 12.43 81.16 -35.13
C MET A 857 13.01 80.53 -36.41
N LYS A 858 14.31 80.26 -36.42
CA LYS A 858 14.98 79.56 -37.54
C LYS A 858 14.39 78.17 -37.74
N SER A 859 14.26 77.73 -39.01
CA SER A 859 13.66 76.42 -39.34
C SER A 859 14.34 75.24 -38.62
N LYS A 860 15.67 75.27 -38.45
CA LYS A 860 16.41 74.22 -37.73
C LYS A 860 15.98 74.04 -36.27
N ASN A 861 15.60 75.11 -35.58
CA ASN A 861 15.16 75.06 -34.17
C ASN A 861 13.72 74.52 -34.05
N ARG A 862 12.99 74.43 -35.17
CA ARG A 862 11.61 73.95 -35.23
C ARG A 862 11.49 72.49 -35.70
N LYS A 863 12.62 71.82 -35.91
CA LYS A 863 12.71 70.43 -36.34
C LYS A 863 13.34 69.59 -35.24
N GLN A 864 12.79 68.41 -35.02
CA GLN A 864 13.37 67.43 -34.11
C GLN A 864 14.44 66.63 -34.86
N ASP A 865 15.64 66.52 -34.27
CA ASP A 865 16.66 65.59 -34.74
C ASP A 865 16.24 64.17 -34.34
N VAL A 866 16.08 63.28 -35.32
CA VAL A 866 15.65 61.90 -35.13
C VAL A 866 16.63 60.93 -35.81
N ASP A 867 17.22 60.02 -35.03
CA ASP A 867 18.18 59.03 -35.54
C ASP A 867 17.51 57.98 -36.44
N LYS A 868 16.27 57.59 -36.11
CA LYS A 868 15.40 56.66 -36.86
C LYS A 868 13.92 57.01 -36.61
N GLY A 869 13.08 56.90 -37.65
CA GLY A 869 11.62 57.10 -37.56
C GLY A 869 11.09 58.29 -38.35
N PRO A 870 9.78 58.58 -38.28
CA PRO A 870 9.17 59.70 -39.01
C PRO A 870 9.72 61.03 -38.47
N SER A 871 10.01 61.98 -39.39
CA SER A 871 10.46 63.32 -39.02
C SER A 871 9.38 64.09 -38.28
N PHE A 872 9.77 64.95 -37.34
CA PHE A 872 8.86 65.86 -36.66
C PHE A 872 9.32 67.32 -36.81
N GLN A 873 8.38 68.21 -37.13
CA GLN A 873 8.59 69.65 -37.10
C GLN A 873 7.33 70.37 -36.65
N TYR A 874 7.49 71.58 -36.10
CA TYR A 874 6.36 72.47 -35.84
C TYR A 874 6.43 73.74 -36.66
N ALA A 875 5.27 74.27 -37.01
CA ALA A 875 5.12 75.48 -37.82
C ALA A 875 3.94 76.33 -37.34
N ILE A 876 3.95 77.61 -37.68
CA ILE A 876 2.82 78.50 -37.40
C ILE A 876 1.60 78.11 -38.26
N GLY A 877 0.43 78.05 -37.63
CA GLY A 877 -0.85 77.81 -38.29
C GLY A 877 -1.47 79.08 -38.90
N ASN A 878 -2.73 78.98 -39.32
CA ASN A 878 -3.54 80.09 -39.83
C ASN A 878 -4.83 80.22 -39.02
N GLU A 879 -5.24 81.44 -38.65
CA GLU A 879 -6.49 81.71 -37.92
C GLU A 879 -7.73 81.21 -38.68
N THR A 880 -7.69 81.20 -40.02
CA THR A 880 -8.78 80.64 -40.83
C THR A 880 -9.05 79.17 -40.50
N THR A 881 -8.00 78.39 -40.19
CA THR A 881 -8.14 76.98 -39.80
C THR A 881 -8.91 76.84 -38.49
N VAL A 882 -8.65 77.72 -37.52
CA VAL A 882 -9.33 77.73 -36.22
C VAL A 882 -10.81 78.10 -36.39
N LYS A 883 -11.12 79.13 -37.20
CA LYS A 883 -12.51 79.52 -37.50
C LYS A 883 -13.30 78.39 -38.17
N LEU A 884 -12.68 77.70 -39.12
CA LEU A 884 -13.30 76.54 -39.79
C LEU A 884 -13.50 75.36 -38.84
N PHE A 885 -12.55 75.15 -37.92
CA PHE A 885 -12.66 74.12 -36.89
C PHE A 885 -13.81 74.41 -35.92
N LYS A 886 -13.89 75.62 -35.37
CA LYS A 886 -15.01 76.07 -34.50
C LYS A 886 -16.37 75.88 -35.16
N ARG A 887 -16.51 76.34 -36.41
CA ARG A 887 -17.76 76.17 -37.18
C ARG A 887 -18.16 74.70 -37.34
N LYS A 888 -17.19 73.80 -37.56
CA LYS A 888 -17.48 72.36 -37.65
C LYS A 888 -17.91 71.79 -36.30
N LEU A 889 -17.32 72.23 -35.19
CA LEU A 889 -17.72 71.80 -33.85
C LEU A 889 -19.16 72.22 -33.54
N GLU A 890 -19.52 73.47 -33.84
CA GLU A 890 -20.88 73.99 -33.65
C GLU A 890 -21.91 73.17 -34.44
N GLN A 891 -21.60 72.83 -35.70
CA GLN A 891 -22.45 71.97 -36.53
C GLN A 891 -22.61 70.56 -35.94
N MET A 892 -21.54 69.98 -35.39
CA MET A 892 -21.60 68.67 -34.75
C MET A 892 -22.44 68.68 -33.47
N GLN A 893 -22.33 69.74 -32.66
CA GLN A 893 -23.12 69.91 -31.44
C GLN A 893 -24.61 70.10 -31.74
N GLN A 894 -24.95 70.85 -32.79
CA GLN A 894 -26.34 71.03 -33.24
C GLN A 894 -26.95 69.71 -33.71
N GLN A 895 -26.21 68.91 -34.49
CA GLN A 895 -26.68 67.59 -34.95
C GLN A 895 -26.89 66.60 -33.79
N GLU A 896 -26.06 66.67 -32.74
CA GLU A 896 -26.26 65.86 -31.54
C GLU A 896 -27.55 66.25 -30.81
N GLN A 897 -27.79 67.54 -30.60
CA GLN A 897 -29.01 68.05 -29.96
C GLN A 897 -30.28 67.70 -30.74
N GLU A 898 -30.25 67.77 -32.07
CA GLU A 898 -31.37 67.34 -32.92
C GLU A 898 -31.63 65.83 -32.79
N SER A 899 -30.56 65.02 -32.70
CA SER A 899 -30.68 63.56 -32.56
C SER A 899 -31.13 63.10 -31.17
N GLU A 900 -30.81 63.85 -30.11
CA GLU A 900 -31.34 63.62 -28.76
C GLU A 900 -32.83 63.97 -28.69
N GLN A 901 -33.24 65.09 -29.29
CA GLN A 901 -34.66 65.47 -29.39
C GLN A 901 -35.50 64.50 -30.23
N GLU A 902 -34.92 63.86 -31.25
CA GLU A 902 -35.60 62.79 -32.02
C GLU A 902 -35.69 61.45 -31.26
N LYS A 903 -34.77 61.18 -30.33
CA LYS A 903 -34.85 59.99 -29.45
C LYS A 903 -35.87 60.17 -28.35
N ASP A 904 -35.89 61.33 -27.70
CA ASP A 904 -36.89 61.64 -26.67
C ASP A 904 -38.31 61.63 -27.26
N LYS A 905 -38.50 62.07 -28.52
CA LYS A 905 -39.79 61.95 -29.23
C LYS A 905 -40.20 60.54 -29.60
N LYS A 906 -39.26 59.58 -29.66
CA LYS A 906 -39.54 58.16 -29.96
C LYS A 906 -39.72 57.31 -28.71
N ASP A 907 -39.23 57.78 -27.57
CA ASP A 907 -39.47 57.13 -26.27
C ASP A 907 -40.79 57.62 -25.63
N ASP A 908 -41.38 58.72 -26.12
CA ASP A 908 -42.72 59.23 -25.77
C ASP A 908 -43.87 58.74 -26.69
N GLU A 909 -43.59 57.92 -27.73
CA GLU A 909 -44.56 57.17 -28.56
C GLU A 909 -44.50 55.67 -28.27
#